data_AF-A0A2V7XB84-F1
#
_entry.id   AF-A0A2V7XB84-F1
#
_cell.length_a   1.000
_cell.length_b   1.000
_cell.length_c   1.000
_cell.angle_alpha   90.00
_cell.angle_beta   90.00
_cell.angle_gamma   90.00
#
_symmetry.space_group_name_H-M   'P 1'
#
loop_
_entity.id
_entity.type
_entity.pdbx_description
1 polymer ?
#
loop_
_entity_poly.entity_id
_entity_poly.type
_entity_poly.pdbx_seq_one_letter_code
_entity_poly.pdbx_strand_id
1 'polypeptide(L)'
;MTKYLPSFLLLLVLGWPPAPLHAQSGPSLPERIQSVMMRPEFAHTSFGIEFYSLDRGQIIYQLNPHKLMVPGSTTKLFTEGTVLELLGGDYRFHTRVYRTGPLKKDGTLDGDIVLVASGDPNLSGRIQPDGTLLYEHMDHSYGGPDSKGVGDPLAVIQQIAQQIADNGIKRIKGRVLVDVSLFPEGERELGTNVVISPIVVNDNVVDVIVSPGDKEGAPVNLQVSPKTAYVEIVNRATTGKAGSKETLNYTDEKLNPNGTRTVTLSGEFPLGQRPEMASYAVPEPSRFASVVLAEALNAKGVRVTVIAPGSTPDFKAFAANYKPENVVAEHVSPPLKEEVKITLKLSQNLHASMGPFLLGALVAHKDREIDQAGFDLEHDFLQNAKLDLSAASQTDGAGGNALFTPDVVVRYLTFMAGQKDFDDFHRGLPILGRDGTLWEIQVNSPAAGHVQAKTGTYDVYDALNKNILVTGKGLAGYMQTSTGEHLAFAAYLNNVSAPMGDPEAIQKIAGEALGEIAVAAYDPPLPLPDSASNPSADYDVIIRNGRIIDGSGNPWVSGDVAIRGNRIAGIGDLHAAQAKRIIDASGMVVSPGFIDMLGQSEMALLIDNRSLSKLSQGITTEITGEGASAAPQDAQTIAQQQPELDQYHLKIDWSTLSEYFARLEKTGTPINIGTYIGAAQVREAVMGDADRAPTPDELEKMKALVAEAMQQGAFGISTALIYPPGHYAKTEELIELANVAGQHGGIYATHMRSEGQSEVAAVEEALRIGKQAHLPVEIFHLKVIGRPRWGSMPKIVGMIQAARDGGQDVTADMYPYVAGGTALASALPPWVADGGTDKLLERLKDPAVRTKIKQEMATEHPNWENLYLGSGGASGVLVSGIVNRDPAIKKYDGKTLQQIASDQHKAPLDALFDLVLADKAQTGAIYFIASEDDLRYGLKQPWTSIGLDASELSLDGPLFEPQSHPRAFGSMPRFLGHYVRDEHLLPLEQAIRKITSLPAQRERLQDRGLLKPGYFADVTVFDPATIQDRASYQSPTQLSVGVKFVFVNGRLAFEGDHVTGEVAGSILRHPAAPAQ
;
A
#
# COMPACT_ATOMS: atom_id res chain seq x y z
N MET A 1 85.48 -20.01 17.19
CA MET A 1 84.38 -19.05 17.04
C MET A 1 84.51 -18.42 15.64
N THR A 2 83.91 -19.02 14.61
CA THR A 2 82.50 -18.91 14.12
C THR A 2 82.28 -17.66 13.25
N LYS A 3 81.64 -17.72 12.07
CA LYS A 3 81.28 -18.77 11.09
C LYS A 3 80.72 -17.99 9.86
N TYR A 4 81.39 -18.06 8.70
CA TYR A 4 80.95 -18.63 7.42
C TYR A 4 79.69 -18.05 6.72
N LEU A 5 79.93 -17.32 5.61
CA LEU A 5 79.20 -17.42 4.33
C LEU A 5 79.63 -18.75 3.63
N PRO A 6 78.79 -19.42 2.79
CA PRO A 6 78.82 -19.15 1.34
C PRO A 6 77.53 -19.51 0.53
N SER A 7 77.60 -19.19 -0.78
CA SER A 7 76.76 -19.54 -1.94
C SER A 7 76.36 -21.02 -2.05
N PHE A 8 75.26 -21.36 -2.78
CA PHE A 8 75.21 -22.38 -3.85
C PHE A 8 73.82 -22.50 -4.55
N LEU A 9 73.87 -22.93 -5.83
CA LEU A 9 72.85 -23.39 -6.80
C LEU A 9 71.54 -24.00 -6.25
N LEU A 10 70.44 -23.97 -7.04
CA LEU A 10 69.80 -25.21 -7.58
C LEU A 10 68.60 -24.97 -8.55
N LEU A 11 68.59 -25.83 -9.59
CA LEU A 11 67.46 -26.53 -10.24
C LEU A 11 66.47 -25.83 -11.18
N LEU A 12 66.67 -26.10 -12.47
CA LEU A 12 65.61 -26.35 -13.44
C LEU A 12 64.71 -27.50 -12.97
N VAL A 13 63.43 -27.22 -12.77
CA VAL A 13 62.35 -28.22 -12.70
C VAL A 13 61.38 -27.93 -13.85
N LEU A 14 61.26 -28.89 -14.77
CA LEU A 14 60.21 -28.95 -15.78
C LEU A 14 58.87 -29.19 -15.07
N GLY A 15 58.04 -28.15 -14.98
CA GLY A 15 56.65 -28.21 -14.50
C GLY A 15 55.67 -27.95 -15.64
N TRP A 16 54.58 -28.70 -15.67
CA TRP A 16 53.46 -28.62 -16.61
C TRP A 16 52.96 -27.19 -16.89
N PRO A 17 52.37 -26.91 -18.08
CA PRO A 17 51.82 -25.60 -18.37
C PRO A 17 50.76 -25.25 -17.32
N PRO A 18 50.78 -24.04 -16.74
CA PRO A 18 49.74 -23.62 -15.83
C PRO A 18 48.41 -23.60 -16.58
N ALA A 19 47.35 -24.09 -15.92
CA ALA A 19 45.99 -23.81 -16.33
C ALA A 19 45.82 -22.29 -16.55
N PRO A 20 45.01 -21.85 -17.52
CA PRO A 20 44.78 -20.43 -17.71
C PRO A 20 44.26 -19.84 -16.41
N LEU A 21 45.03 -18.91 -15.84
CA LEU A 21 44.54 -17.97 -14.84
C LEU A 21 43.29 -17.34 -15.45
N HIS A 22 42.12 -17.72 -14.92
CA HIS A 22 40.90 -16.98 -15.16
C HIS A 22 41.19 -15.54 -14.72
N ALA A 23 41.20 -14.61 -15.66
CA ALA A 23 41.11 -13.21 -15.33
C ALA A 23 39.88 -13.06 -14.44
N GLN A 24 40.07 -12.70 -13.17
CA GLN A 24 38.97 -12.26 -12.31
C GLN A 24 38.38 -11.02 -12.99
N SER A 25 37.28 -11.20 -13.72
CA SER A 25 36.44 -10.10 -14.14
C SER A 25 35.94 -9.41 -12.88
N GLY A 26 36.08 -8.08 -12.80
CA GLY A 26 35.58 -7.28 -11.68
C GLY A 26 34.07 -7.47 -11.46
N PRO A 27 33.53 -6.92 -10.35
CA PRO A 27 32.13 -7.06 -10.01
C PRO A 27 31.21 -6.47 -11.10
N SER A 28 30.15 -7.19 -11.41
CA SER A 28 29.09 -6.78 -12.34
C SER A 28 28.34 -5.53 -11.85
N LEU A 29 27.58 -4.87 -12.74
CA LEU A 29 26.74 -3.72 -12.37
C LEU A 29 25.75 -4.04 -11.22
N PRO A 30 25.00 -5.17 -11.25
CA PRO A 30 24.16 -5.56 -10.12
C PRO A 30 24.92 -5.71 -8.80
N GLU A 31 26.11 -6.32 -8.82
CA GLU A 31 26.91 -6.54 -7.60
C GLU A 31 27.41 -5.21 -7.01
N ARG A 32 27.81 -4.26 -7.86
CA ARG A 32 28.20 -2.91 -7.41
C ARG A 32 27.04 -2.13 -6.82
N ILE A 33 25.88 -2.13 -7.48
CA ILE A 33 24.66 -1.48 -6.94
C ILE A 33 24.23 -2.15 -5.63
N GLN A 34 24.25 -3.48 -5.56
CA GLN A 34 23.93 -4.23 -4.36
C GLN A 34 24.88 -3.90 -3.20
N SER A 35 26.16 -3.67 -3.46
CA SER A 35 27.12 -3.29 -2.42
C SER A 35 26.77 -1.96 -1.73
N VAL A 36 26.19 -1.02 -2.49
CA VAL A 36 25.68 0.24 -1.95
C VAL A 36 24.43 -0.01 -1.11
N MET A 37 23.46 -0.77 -1.63
CA MET A 37 22.17 -1.01 -0.99
C MET A 37 22.25 -1.84 0.29
N MET A 38 23.28 -2.69 0.44
CA MET A 38 23.46 -3.55 1.60
C MET A 38 24.14 -2.86 2.79
N ARG A 39 24.49 -1.57 2.68
CA ARG A 39 25.07 -0.82 3.79
C ARG A 39 24.05 -0.71 4.95
N PRO A 40 24.48 -0.84 6.23
CA PRO A 40 23.57 -0.93 7.39
C PRO A 40 22.57 0.22 7.50
N GLU A 41 22.96 1.44 7.12
CA GLU A 41 22.11 2.63 7.08
C GLU A 41 20.90 2.51 6.15
N PHE A 42 20.90 1.54 5.22
CA PHE A 42 19.83 1.30 4.25
C PHE A 42 18.98 0.06 4.54
N ALA A 43 19.11 -0.55 5.71
CA ALA A 43 18.41 -1.80 6.07
C ALA A 43 16.88 -1.74 5.97
N HIS A 44 16.29 -0.54 6.05
CA HIS A 44 14.84 -0.30 5.97
C HIS A 44 14.43 0.52 4.73
N THR A 45 15.37 0.75 3.83
CA THR A 45 15.21 1.63 2.68
C THR A 45 14.57 0.88 1.52
N SER A 46 13.63 1.54 0.86
CA SER A 46 13.11 1.08 -0.44
C SER A 46 13.94 1.70 -1.55
N PHE A 47 14.49 0.88 -2.44
CA PHE A 47 15.18 1.34 -3.64
C PHE A 47 14.32 1.13 -4.89
N GLY A 48 14.41 2.05 -5.83
CA GLY A 48 13.84 1.93 -7.18
C GLY A 48 14.86 2.47 -8.17
N ILE A 49 15.36 1.65 -9.09
CA ILE A 49 16.48 1.99 -9.97
C ILE A 49 16.21 1.48 -11.37
N GLU A 50 16.48 2.28 -12.38
CA GLU A 50 16.48 1.87 -13.77
C GLU A 50 17.57 2.59 -14.56
N PHE A 51 18.31 1.84 -15.37
CA PHE A 51 19.26 2.33 -16.37
C PHE A 51 18.83 1.80 -17.74
N TYR A 52 18.77 2.67 -18.73
CA TYR A 52 18.40 2.38 -20.10
C TYR A 52 19.44 2.93 -21.06
N SER A 53 19.87 2.13 -22.02
CA SER A 53 20.81 2.56 -23.07
C SER A 53 20.05 3.20 -24.21
N LEU A 54 20.33 4.48 -24.44
CA LEU A 54 19.81 5.23 -25.58
C LEU A 54 20.42 4.74 -26.90
N ASP A 55 21.68 4.29 -26.87
CA ASP A 55 22.39 3.83 -28.06
C ASP A 55 21.90 2.44 -28.51
N ARG A 56 21.61 1.55 -27.56
CA ARG A 56 21.14 0.18 -27.84
C ARG A 56 19.62 0.05 -27.87
N GLY A 57 18.89 1.04 -27.33
CA GLY A 57 17.44 0.99 -27.21
C GLY A 57 16.95 -0.09 -26.22
N GLN A 58 17.71 -0.39 -25.17
CA GLN A 58 17.39 -1.46 -24.24
C GLN A 58 17.72 -1.12 -22.78
N ILE A 59 17.01 -1.75 -21.87
CA ILE A 59 17.26 -1.70 -20.43
C ILE A 59 18.62 -2.35 -20.11
N ILE A 60 19.40 -1.68 -19.27
CA ILE A 60 20.72 -2.13 -18.79
C ILE A 60 20.63 -2.72 -17.38
N TYR A 61 19.81 -2.13 -16.52
CA TYR A 61 19.57 -2.60 -15.16
C TYR A 61 18.22 -2.07 -14.66
N GLN A 62 17.50 -2.89 -13.90
CA GLN A 62 16.26 -2.50 -13.24
C GLN A 62 16.15 -3.12 -11.85
N LEU A 63 15.60 -2.36 -10.93
CA LEU A 63 15.22 -2.76 -9.59
C LEU A 63 13.95 -2.01 -9.19
N ASN A 64 12.87 -2.73 -8.87
CA ASN A 64 11.56 -2.14 -8.56
C ASN A 64 11.11 -1.06 -9.59
N PRO A 65 11.25 -1.30 -10.91
CA PRO A 65 11.06 -0.27 -11.94
C PRO A 65 9.63 0.28 -12.00
N HIS A 66 8.64 -0.48 -11.51
CA HIS A 66 7.22 -0.09 -11.47
C HIS A 66 6.71 0.26 -10.06
N LYS A 67 7.60 0.36 -9.07
CA LYS A 67 7.19 0.79 -7.71
C LYS A 67 7.09 2.30 -7.68
N LEU A 68 5.95 2.83 -7.22
CA LEU A 68 5.81 4.26 -6.95
C LEU A 68 6.78 4.67 -5.83
N MET A 69 7.65 5.63 -6.14
CA MET A 69 8.65 6.18 -5.24
C MET A 69 8.35 7.66 -5.00
N VAL A 70 8.66 8.16 -3.81
CA VAL A 70 8.66 9.61 -3.56
C VAL A 70 9.86 10.21 -4.30
N PRO A 71 9.63 11.03 -5.34
CA PRO A 71 10.66 11.46 -6.28
C PRO A 71 11.38 12.75 -5.84
N GLY A 72 10.77 13.50 -4.91
CA GLY A 72 11.14 14.86 -4.57
C GLY A 72 11.25 15.75 -5.82
N SER A 73 12.25 16.64 -5.84
CA SER A 73 12.48 17.56 -6.96
C SER A 73 12.89 16.94 -8.31
N THR A 74 13.01 15.60 -8.44
CA THR A 74 13.10 15.00 -9.78
C THR A 74 11.80 15.19 -10.57
N THR A 75 10.68 15.47 -9.89
CA THR A 75 9.41 15.94 -10.47
C THR A 75 9.58 17.08 -11.47
N LYS A 76 10.50 18.02 -11.18
CA LYS A 76 10.75 19.18 -12.05
C LYS A 76 11.21 18.80 -13.47
N LEU A 77 11.69 17.57 -13.67
CA LEU A 77 11.98 17.06 -15.02
C LEU A 77 10.72 17.10 -15.90
N PHE A 78 9.56 16.72 -15.36
CA PHE A 78 8.27 16.69 -16.05
C PHE A 78 7.72 18.10 -16.23
N THR A 79 7.64 18.87 -15.14
CA THR A 79 7.15 20.26 -15.16
C THR A 79 7.93 21.13 -16.14
N GLU A 80 9.27 21.17 -16.02
CA GLU A 80 10.10 22.06 -16.83
C GLU A 80 10.25 21.58 -18.27
N GLY A 81 10.28 20.27 -18.51
CA GLY A 81 10.29 19.77 -19.89
C GLY A 81 8.97 20.06 -20.61
N THR A 82 7.84 20.00 -19.91
CA THR A 82 6.53 20.41 -20.46
C THR A 82 6.48 21.91 -20.75
N VAL A 83 6.91 22.75 -19.79
CA VAL A 83 7.00 24.20 -19.96
C VAL A 83 7.88 24.56 -21.16
N LEU A 84 9.04 23.92 -21.28
CA LEU A 84 9.98 24.13 -22.37
C LEU A 84 9.37 23.73 -23.73
N GLU A 85 8.73 22.56 -23.84
CA GLU A 85 8.17 22.09 -25.11
C GLU A 85 6.95 22.89 -25.58
N LEU A 86 6.07 23.28 -24.66
CA LEU A 86 4.81 23.95 -25.00
C LEU A 86 4.97 25.46 -25.25
N LEU A 87 5.87 26.15 -24.53
CA LEU A 87 6.17 27.57 -24.77
C LEU A 87 7.32 27.76 -25.77
N GLY A 88 8.29 26.84 -25.79
CA GLY A 88 9.52 26.90 -26.59
C GLY A 88 10.67 27.59 -25.85
N GLY A 89 11.89 27.06 -25.99
CA GLY A 89 13.07 27.58 -25.29
C GLY A 89 13.45 29.04 -25.56
N ASP A 90 13.04 29.60 -26.70
CA ASP A 90 13.28 31.00 -27.08
C ASP A 90 12.16 31.96 -26.62
N TYR A 91 11.11 31.46 -25.96
CA TYR A 91 10.06 32.29 -25.39
C TYR A 91 10.64 33.31 -24.40
N ARG A 92 10.06 34.51 -24.38
CA ARG A 92 10.47 35.60 -23.48
C ARG A 92 9.25 36.27 -22.88
N PHE A 93 9.31 36.54 -21.59
CA PHE A 93 8.29 37.28 -20.88
C PHE A 93 8.44 38.78 -21.16
N HIS A 94 7.31 39.45 -21.40
CA HIS A 94 7.26 40.88 -21.68
C HIS A 94 6.54 41.63 -20.54
N THR A 95 7.30 42.06 -19.54
CA THR A 95 6.80 42.81 -18.39
C THR A 95 6.72 44.29 -18.76
N ARG A 96 5.51 44.75 -19.14
CA ARG A 96 5.26 46.13 -19.60
C ARG A 96 4.70 47.01 -18.48
N VAL A 97 5.04 48.29 -18.52
CA VAL A 97 4.45 49.32 -17.66
C VAL A 97 3.65 50.30 -18.49
N TYR A 98 2.39 50.50 -18.13
CA TYR A 98 1.46 51.40 -18.80
C TYR A 98 1.12 52.61 -17.96
N ARG A 99 0.91 53.77 -18.61
CA ARG A 99 0.23 54.92 -17.99
C ARG A 99 -1.27 54.89 -18.27
N THR A 100 -2.07 55.37 -17.33
CA THR A 100 -3.56 55.37 -17.43
C THR A 100 -4.15 56.76 -17.72
N GLY A 101 -3.32 57.79 -17.69
CA GLY A 101 -3.71 59.19 -17.88
C GLY A 101 -2.78 59.96 -18.79
N PRO A 102 -3.12 61.22 -19.12
CA PRO A 102 -2.30 62.06 -19.98
C PRO A 102 -1.01 62.50 -19.29
N LEU A 103 0.09 62.51 -20.05
CA LEU A 103 1.36 63.10 -19.65
C LEU A 103 1.38 64.59 -20.03
N LYS A 104 1.51 65.47 -19.04
CA LYS A 104 1.58 66.92 -19.25
C LYS A 104 2.98 67.33 -19.73
N LYS A 105 3.07 68.50 -20.37
CA LYS A 105 4.34 69.07 -20.87
C LYS A 105 5.42 69.27 -19.79
N ASP A 106 5.01 69.40 -18.53
CA ASP A 106 5.92 69.54 -17.38
C ASP A 106 6.45 68.19 -16.86
N GLY A 107 6.08 67.07 -17.48
CA GLY A 107 6.43 65.72 -17.05
C GLY A 107 5.50 65.14 -15.96
N THR A 108 4.39 65.80 -15.64
CA THR A 108 3.40 65.27 -14.69
C THR A 108 2.45 64.30 -15.38
N LEU A 109 2.40 63.06 -14.92
CA LEU A 109 1.36 62.09 -15.26
C LEU A 109 0.11 62.30 -14.38
N ASP A 110 -1.02 62.61 -15.01
CA ASP A 110 -2.34 62.75 -14.35
C ASP A 110 -3.08 61.39 -14.37
N GLY A 111 -2.51 60.39 -13.70
CA GLY A 111 -3.02 59.02 -13.65
C GLY A 111 -2.09 58.08 -12.87
N ASP A 112 -2.46 56.80 -12.85
CA ASP A 112 -1.68 55.69 -12.31
C ASP A 112 -0.63 55.18 -13.32
N ILE A 113 0.44 54.56 -12.83
CA ILE A 113 1.24 53.60 -13.61
C ILE A 113 0.87 52.17 -13.20
N VAL A 114 0.83 51.27 -14.17
CA VAL A 114 0.46 49.86 -13.97
C VAL A 114 1.54 48.98 -14.57
N LEU A 115 2.29 48.27 -13.73
CA LEU A 115 3.22 47.21 -14.13
C LEU A 115 2.43 45.92 -14.29
N VAL A 116 2.40 45.36 -15.50
CA VAL A 116 1.64 44.14 -15.79
C VAL A 116 2.55 42.94 -15.54
N ALA A 117 2.18 42.13 -14.55
CA ALA A 117 2.88 40.92 -14.17
C ALA A 117 2.76 39.89 -15.30
N SER A 118 3.89 39.58 -15.94
CA SER A 118 3.91 38.75 -17.15
C SER A 118 4.16 37.27 -16.87
N GLY A 119 4.42 36.90 -15.60
CA GLY A 119 4.86 35.57 -15.22
C GLY A 119 6.38 35.38 -15.22
N ASP A 120 7.17 36.44 -15.46
CA ASP A 120 8.63 36.40 -15.41
C ASP A 120 9.16 36.05 -14.00
N PRO A 121 9.84 34.91 -13.82
CA PRO A 121 10.39 34.50 -12.54
C PRO A 121 11.66 35.27 -12.12
N ASN A 122 12.26 36.07 -13.03
CA ASN A 122 13.58 36.68 -12.83
C ASN A 122 13.60 38.22 -12.84
N LEU A 123 12.69 38.89 -12.14
CA LEU A 123 12.92 40.30 -11.78
C LEU A 123 13.92 40.36 -10.61
N SER A 124 15.15 39.95 -10.87
CA SER A 124 16.19 39.66 -9.89
C SER A 124 17.57 40.19 -10.33
N GLY A 125 18.60 39.91 -9.55
CA GLY A 125 19.99 40.24 -9.85
C GLY A 125 20.72 39.23 -10.74
N ARG A 126 20.03 38.20 -11.25
CA ARG A 126 20.65 37.09 -12.00
C ARG A 126 21.03 37.44 -13.43
N ILE A 127 20.37 38.42 -14.05
CA ILE A 127 20.50 38.70 -15.48
C ILE A 127 21.88 39.29 -15.79
N GLN A 128 22.66 38.57 -16.60
CA GLN A 128 23.96 39.01 -17.09
C GLN A 128 23.83 39.80 -18.41
N PRO A 129 24.81 40.65 -18.76
CA PRO A 129 24.78 41.44 -19.99
C PRO A 129 24.69 40.62 -21.29
N ASP A 130 25.14 39.36 -21.27
CA ASP A 130 25.06 38.43 -22.40
C ASP A 130 23.70 37.72 -22.53
N GLY A 131 22.76 38.01 -21.62
CA GLY A 131 21.43 37.42 -21.59
C GLY A 131 21.36 36.06 -20.91
N THR A 132 22.44 35.59 -20.27
CA THR A 132 22.42 34.40 -19.42
C THR A 132 22.02 34.73 -17.99
N LEU A 133 21.58 33.72 -17.23
CA LEU A 133 21.28 33.84 -15.80
C LEU A 133 22.44 33.31 -14.95
N LEU A 134 22.95 34.17 -14.05
CA LEU A 134 23.95 33.85 -13.04
C LEU A 134 23.31 33.03 -11.91
N TYR A 135 24.06 32.05 -11.39
CA TYR A 135 23.66 31.27 -10.23
C TYR A 135 24.86 30.82 -9.38
N GLU A 136 24.57 30.51 -8.13
CA GLU A 136 25.46 29.83 -7.17
C GLU A 136 24.93 28.41 -6.91
N HIS A 137 25.69 27.53 -6.25
CA HIS A 137 25.27 26.14 -6.06
C HIS A 137 24.03 25.95 -5.17
N MET A 138 23.74 26.92 -4.30
CA MET A 138 22.60 26.94 -3.38
C MET A 138 21.86 28.27 -3.49
N ASP A 139 20.55 28.18 -3.68
CA ASP A 139 19.71 29.35 -3.91
C ASP A 139 19.35 30.08 -2.62
N HIS A 140 19.39 31.42 -2.64
CA HIS A 140 19.09 32.26 -1.47
C HIS A 140 17.69 32.08 -0.86
N SER A 141 16.73 31.58 -1.64
CA SER A 141 15.35 31.35 -1.18
C SER A 141 15.23 30.21 -0.16
N TYR A 142 16.20 29.32 -0.08
CA TYR A 142 16.23 28.22 0.89
C TYR A 142 16.77 28.63 2.27
N GLY A 143 17.45 29.78 2.37
CA GLY A 143 18.21 30.12 3.57
C GLY A 143 19.35 29.11 3.85
N GLY A 144 20.01 29.22 4.99
CA GLY A 144 21.12 28.33 5.34
C GLY A 144 22.51 28.95 5.13
N PRO A 145 23.56 28.29 5.62
CA PRO A 145 24.92 28.84 5.69
C PRO A 145 25.61 28.92 4.32
N ASP A 146 25.18 28.10 3.36
CA ASP A 146 25.77 28.01 2.02
C ASP A 146 24.95 28.73 0.94
N SER A 147 23.75 29.17 1.28
CA SER A 147 22.88 29.92 0.38
C SER A 147 23.42 31.32 0.13
N LYS A 148 23.32 31.80 -1.12
CA LYS A 148 23.84 33.11 -1.53
C LYS A 148 22.94 33.79 -2.56
N GLY A 149 22.69 35.09 -2.35
CA GLY A 149 22.07 35.95 -3.35
C GLY A 149 23.09 36.36 -4.42
N VAL A 150 22.62 36.68 -5.63
CA VAL A 150 23.46 37.09 -6.75
C VAL A 150 23.04 38.44 -7.31
N GLY A 151 24.02 39.27 -7.65
CA GLY A 151 23.80 40.59 -8.26
C GLY A 151 23.05 41.58 -7.35
N ASP A 152 22.48 42.63 -7.98
CA ASP A 152 21.57 43.56 -7.31
C ASP A 152 20.13 43.01 -7.41
N PRO A 153 19.48 42.66 -6.29
CA PRO A 153 18.14 42.05 -6.27
C PRO A 153 17.05 42.93 -6.93
N LEU A 154 17.30 44.24 -7.07
CA LEU A 154 16.36 45.19 -7.69
C LEU A 154 16.83 45.71 -9.05
N ALA A 155 17.85 45.12 -9.67
CA ALA A 155 18.42 45.60 -10.93
C ALA A 155 17.35 45.85 -12.02
N VAL A 156 16.45 44.89 -12.23
CA VAL A 156 15.39 44.98 -13.23
C VAL A 156 14.36 46.07 -12.88
N ILE A 157 13.96 46.16 -11.61
CA ILE A 157 13.03 47.20 -11.14
C ILE A 157 13.63 48.60 -11.33
N GLN A 158 14.93 48.76 -11.04
CA GLN A 158 15.64 50.02 -11.25
C GLN A 158 15.76 50.38 -12.73
N GLN A 159 15.94 49.39 -13.61
CA GLN A 159 15.93 49.57 -15.06
C GLN A 159 14.57 50.05 -15.55
N ILE A 160 13.47 49.43 -15.08
CA ILE A 160 12.10 49.86 -15.41
C ILE A 160 11.86 51.30 -14.94
N ALA A 161 12.26 51.64 -13.71
CA ALA A 161 12.15 53.00 -13.19
C ALA A 161 12.95 54.03 -14.01
N GLN A 162 14.14 53.65 -14.49
CA GLN A 162 14.95 54.49 -15.36
C GLN A 162 14.25 54.75 -16.70
N GLN A 163 13.71 53.71 -17.35
CA GLN A 163 12.95 53.86 -18.59
C GLN A 163 11.74 54.79 -18.44
N ILE A 164 11.02 54.71 -17.31
CA ILE A 164 9.89 55.60 -17.02
C ILE A 164 10.35 57.07 -16.93
N ALA A 165 11.48 57.33 -16.27
CA ALA A 165 12.07 58.66 -16.18
C ALA A 165 12.53 59.17 -17.55
N ASP A 166 13.17 58.31 -18.35
CA ASP A 166 13.66 58.63 -19.69
C ASP A 166 12.51 58.92 -20.67
N ASN A 167 11.34 58.31 -20.45
CA ASN A 167 10.09 58.64 -21.15
C ASN A 167 9.44 59.97 -20.68
N GLY A 168 10.17 60.80 -19.93
CA GLY A 168 9.81 62.18 -19.61
C GLY A 168 8.87 62.33 -18.42
N ILE A 169 8.55 61.24 -17.71
CA ILE A 169 7.73 61.30 -16.50
C ILE A 169 8.61 61.78 -15.34
N LYS A 170 8.24 62.90 -14.73
CA LYS A 170 8.95 63.53 -13.59
C LYS A 170 8.13 63.50 -12.30
N ARG A 171 6.81 63.30 -12.41
CA ARG A 171 5.89 63.22 -11.28
C ARG A 171 4.67 62.37 -11.65
N ILE A 172 4.27 61.48 -10.75
CA ILE A 172 3.06 60.66 -10.88
C ILE A 172 2.07 61.14 -9.81
N LYS A 173 0.86 61.52 -10.23
CA LYS A 173 -0.20 61.93 -9.29
C LYS A 173 -1.01 60.74 -8.76
N GLY A 174 -1.13 59.67 -9.55
CA GLY A 174 -1.81 58.44 -9.15
C GLY A 174 -0.88 57.50 -8.37
N ARG A 175 -1.22 56.22 -8.43
CA ARG A 175 -0.61 55.10 -7.72
C ARG A 175 0.38 54.35 -8.62
N VAL A 176 1.24 53.56 -7.97
CA VAL A 176 2.05 52.51 -8.61
C VAL A 176 1.35 51.18 -8.36
N LEU A 177 0.77 50.60 -9.41
CA LEU A 177 -0.01 49.38 -9.34
C LEU A 177 0.72 48.23 -10.02
N VAL A 178 0.49 47.01 -9.53
CA VAL A 178 0.98 45.77 -10.15
C VAL A 178 -0.23 44.93 -10.50
N ASP A 179 -0.45 44.71 -11.80
CA ASP A 179 -1.56 43.91 -12.31
C ASP A 179 -1.17 42.44 -12.32
N VAL A 180 -1.79 41.67 -11.43
CA VAL A 180 -1.62 40.22 -11.26
C VAL A 180 -2.74 39.41 -11.91
N SER A 181 -3.41 39.95 -12.94
CA SER A 181 -4.53 39.27 -13.61
C SER A 181 -4.13 38.06 -14.47
N LEU A 182 -2.83 37.82 -14.70
CA LEU A 182 -2.36 36.63 -15.42
C LEU A 182 -2.75 35.34 -14.70
N PHE A 183 -2.52 35.29 -13.38
CA PHE A 183 -3.05 34.28 -12.47
C PHE A 183 -3.03 34.82 -11.03
N PRO A 184 -3.94 34.39 -10.13
CA PRO A 184 -4.03 34.94 -8.79
C PRO A 184 -2.77 34.65 -7.96
N GLU A 185 -2.25 35.65 -7.25
CA GLU A 185 -1.24 35.43 -6.22
C GLU A 185 -1.87 34.93 -4.92
N GLY A 186 -1.19 34.03 -4.20
CA GLY A 186 -1.60 33.69 -2.82
C GLY A 186 -1.22 32.31 -2.34
N GLU A 187 -1.28 31.29 -3.19
CA GLU A 187 -0.84 29.93 -2.81
C GLU A 187 0.64 29.93 -2.45
N ARG A 188 1.02 29.11 -1.47
CA ARG A 188 2.42 28.99 -1.04
C ARG A 188 3.03 27.73 -1.60
N GLU A 189 4.24 27.85 -2.10
CA GLU A 189 5.04 26.72 -2.55
C GLU A 189 5.40 25.82 -1.35
N LEU A 190 5.33 24.50 -1.53
CA LEU A 190 5.39 23.52 -0.45
C LEU A 190 6.77 23.40 0.24
N GLY A 191 7.87 23.77 -0.42
CA GLY A 191 9.22 23.65 0.11
C GLY A 191 9.78 24.92 0.79
N THR A 192 9.81 26.06 0.09
CA THR A 192 10.33 27.34 0.62
C THR A 192 9.26 28.20 1.28
N ASN A 193 7.99 27.83 1.14
CA ASN A 193 6.83 28.53 1.70
C ASN A 193 6.67 29.97 1.16
N VAL A 194 7.33 30.31 0.06
CA VAL A 194 7.16 31.60 -0.63
C VAL A 194 5.84 31.64 -1.40
N VAL A 195 5.28 32.84 -1.60
CA VAL A 195 4.00 33.02 -2.29
C VAL A 195 4.20 32.93 -3.81
N ILE A 196 3.40 32.07 -4.44
CA ILE A 196 3.27 31.94 -5.90
C ILE A 196 2.51 33.17 -6.42
N SER A 197 3.10 33.86 -7.40
CA SER A 197 2.57 35.10 -7.96
C SER A 197 3.08 35.29 -9.39
N PRO A 198 2.31 35.91 -10.30
CA PRO A 198 2.80 36.23 -11.65
C PRO A 198 3.86 37.34 -11.65
N ILE A 199 4.11 37.97 -10.49
CA ILE A 199 5.20 38.92 -10.27
C ILE A 199 6.19 38.32 -9.27
N VAL A 200 7.44 38.13 -9.72
CA VAL A 200 8.51 37.55 -8.89
C VAL A 200 9.67 38.53 -8.82
N VAL A 201 9.81 39.20 -7.67
CA VAL A 201 10.94 40.10 -7.42
C VAL A 201 11.88 39.43 -6.43
N ASN A 202 13.13 39.21 -6.84
CA ASN A 202 14.15 38.54 -6.02
C ASN A 202 13.62 37.23 -5.40
N ASP A 203 13.04 36.36 -6.23
CA ASP A 203 12.46 35.07 -5.83
C ASP A 203 11.39 35.17 -4.72
N ASN A 204 10.74 36.34 -4.61
CA ASN A 204 9.77 36.68 -3.57
C ASN A 204 10.32 36.54 -2.15
N VAL A 205 11.61 36.87 -1.97
CA VAL A 205 12.26 36.93 -0.67
C VAL A 205 13.00 38.26 -0.46
N VAL A 206 13.15 38.62 0.82
CA VAL A 206 14.13 39.60 1.28
C VAL A 206 15.24 38.85 2.00
N ASP A 207 16.46 38.95 1.49
CA ASP A 207 17.64 38.28 2.04
C ASP A 207 18.03 38.94 3.37
N VAL A 208 18.23 38.11 4.39
CA VAL A 208 18.64 38.56 5.74
C VAL A 208 19.81 37.71 6.18
N ILE A 209 21.02 38.26 6.08
CA ILE A 209 22.24 37.60 6.52
C ILE A 209 22.44 37.92 8.01
N VAL A 210 22.50 36.88 8.83
CA VAL A 210 22.64 36.95 10.28
C VAL A 210 24.04 36.52 10.66
N SER A 211 24.66 37.23 11.60
CA SER A 211 25.97 36.86 12.16
C SER A 211 26.02 37.16 13.66
N PRO A 212 26.85 36.46 14.45
CA PRO A 212 26.87 36.65 15.88
C PRO A 212 27.45 38.04 16.23
N GLY A 213 27.03 38.57 17.36
CA GLY A 213 27.68 39.69 18.03
C GLY A 213 28.97 39.27 18.76
N ASP A 214 29.65 40.23 19.37
CA ASP A 214 30.99 40.02 19.93
C ASP A 214 31.05 39.07 21.16
N LYS A 215 29.89 38.77 21.78
CA LYS A 215 29.80 37.91 22.99
C LYS A 215 28.39 37.35 23.18
N GLU A 216 28.29 36.28 23.98
CA GLU A 216 27.01 35.70 24.42
C GLU A 216 26.08 36.78 25.04
N GLY A 217 24.82 36.75 24.65
CA GLY A 217 23.78 37.72 25.04
C GLY A 217 23.81 39.06 24.30
N ALA A 218 24.82 39.34 23.46
CA ALA A 218 24.81 40.52 22.60
C ALA A 218 23.80 40.37 21.44
N PRO A 219 23.17 41.45 20.94
CA PRO A 219 22.34 41.37 19.73
C PRO A 219 23.12 40.78 18.54
N VAL A 220 22.45 40.01 17.69
CA VAL A 220 23.04 39.55 16.42
C VAL A 220 23.21 40.71 15.44
N ASN A 221 24.10 40.59 14.47
CA ASN A 221 24.24 41.55 13.39
C ASN A 221 23.39 41.11 12.19
N LEU A 222 22.62 42.04 11.61
CA LEU A 222 21.77 41.79 10.45
C LEU A 222 22.22 42.60 9.23
N GLN A 223 22.32 41.94 8.08
CA GLN A 223 22.44 42.58 6.77
C GLN A 223 21.21 42.21 5.92
N VAL A 224 20.41 43.21 5.57
CA VAL A 224 19.16 43.04 4.82
C VAL A 224 19.32 43.51 3.38
N SER A 225 18.89 42.71 2.41
CA SER A 225 18.94 42.99 0.97
C SER A 225 17.71 42.42 0.23
N PRO A 226 16.99 43.20 -0.59
CA PRO A 226 17.16 44.63 -0.78
C PRO A 226 16.78 45.42 0.46
N LYS A 227 17.38 46.61 0.61
CA LYS A 227 16.90 47.61 1.56
C LYS A 227 15.64 48.27 0.99
N THR A 228 14.52 48.10 1.67
CA THR A 228 13.22 48.62 1.24
C THR A 228 12.38 49.02 2.45
N ALA A 229 11.45 49.95 2.27
CA ALA A 229 10.42 50.26 3.25
C ALA A 229 9.29 49.22 3.29
N TYR A 230 9.24 48.25 2.36
CA TYR A 230 8.21 47.22 2.35
C TYR A 230 8.20 46.38 3.62
N VAL A 231 9.37 46.03 4.17
CA VAL A 231 9.48 45.29 5.42
C VAL A 231 10.56 45.89 6.32
N GLU A 232 10.18 46.19 7.56
CA GLU A 232 11.09 46.53 8.64
C GLU A 232 11.36 45.28 9.48
N ILE A 233 12.64 44.88 9.59
CA ILE A 233 13.06 43.75 10.40
C ILE A 233 13.55 44.24 11.76
N VAL A 234 12.76 43.99 12.78
CA VAL A 234 13.08 44.32 14.18
C VAL A 234 13.97 43.23 14.74
N ASN A 235 15.22 43.57 15.02
CA ASN A 235 16.19 42.63 15.60
C ASN A 235 15.95 42.44 17.11
N ARG A 236 15.48 41.26 17.50
CA ARG A 236 15.40 40.79 18.89
C ARG A 236 16.22 39.52 19.13
N ALA A 237 16.92 39.05 18.10
CA ALA A 237 17.76 37.88 18.20
C ALA A 237 19.07 38.22 18.94
N THR A 238 19.56 37.26 19.72
CA THR A 238 20.76 37.39 20.54
C THR A 238 21.81 36.36 20.16
N THR A 239 23.05 36.64 20.51
CA THR A 239 24.17 35.74 20.30
C THR A 239 24.14 34.66 21.36
N GLY A 240 23.92 33.41 20.96
CA GLY A 240 23.92 32.25 21.83
C GLY A 240 25.33 31.75 22.18
N LYS A 241 25.40 30.68 22.96
CA LYS A 241 26.66 30.05 23.35
C LYS A 241 27.41 29.48 22.13
N ALA A 242 28.74 29.48 22.16
CA ALA A 242 29.53 28.81 21.12
C ALA A 242 29.18 27.32 21.06
N GLY A 243 28.88 26.81 19.86
CA GLY A 243 28.45 25.43 19.63
C GLY A 243 27.03 25.09 20.10
N SER A 244 26.23 26.08 20.51
CA SER A 244 24.79 25.88 20.75
C SER A 244 24.01 25.73 19.43
N LYS A 245 22.75 25.29 19.50
CA LYS A 245 21.88 25.17 18.32
C LYS A 245 21.25 26.54 18.01
N GLU A 246 21.22 26.88 16.73
CA GLU A 246 20.50 28.06 16.24
C GLU A 246 18.97 27.91 16.39
N THR A 247 18.29 29.01 16.75
CA THR A 247 16.83 29.02 17.01
C THR A 247 16.12 30.24 16.40
N LEU A 248 16.70 30.84 15.37
CA LEU A 248 16.15 32.03 14.72
C LEU A 248 14.76 31.78 14.13
N ASN A 249 13.83 32.71 14.37
CA ASN A 249 12.47 32.66 13.85
C ASN A 249 11.89 34.07 13.64
N TYR A 250 11.08 34.24 12.61
CA TYR A 250 10.27 35.44 12.41
C TYR A 250 8.97 35.37 13.24
N THR A 251 8.73 36.38 14.07
CA THR A 251 7.55 36.51 14.93
C THR A 251 6.93 37.91 14.82
N ASP A 252 5.73 38.08 15.39
CA ASP A 252 5.08 39.38 15.58
C ASP A 252 4.91 40.21 14.29
N GLU A 253 4.65 39.53 13.18
CA GLU A 253 4.44 40.20 11.90
C GLU A 253 3.18 41.09 11.93
N LYS A 254 3.36 42.36 11.54
CA LYS A 254 2.30 43.39 11.53
C LYS A 254 2.20 44.03 10.16
N LEU A 255 0.98 44.07 9.62
CA LEU A 255 0.65 44.87 8.45
C LEU A 255 0.43 46.33 8.88
N ASN A 256 1.25 47.24 8.35
CA ASN A 256 1.17 48.66 8.61
C ASN A 256 0.02 49.30 7.79
N PRO A 257 -0.56 50.43 8.22
CA PRO A 257 -1.66 51.08 7.50
C PRO A 257 -1.36 51.48 6.06
N ASN A 258 -0.07 51.64 5.72
CA ASN A 258 0.40 51.91 4.37
C ASN A 258 0.63 50.64 3.54
N GLY A 259 0.28 49.45 4.04
CA GLY A 259 0.50 48.17 3.37
C GLY A 259 1.95 47.71 3.33
N THR A 260 2.84 48.29 4.15
CA THR A 260 4.17 47.73 4.43
C THR A 260 4.11 46.86 5.68
N ARG A 261 5.21 46.22 6.08
CA ARG A 261 5.24 45.25 7.15
C ARG A 261 6.33 45.55 8.16
N THR A 262 6.08 45.18 9.41
CA THR A 262 7.09 45.13 10.46
C THR A 262 7.11 43.71 11.00
N VAL A 263 8.26 43.06 11.01
CA VAL A 263 8.43 41.68 11.48
C VAL A 263 9.59 41.61 12.46
N THR A 264 9.48 40.78 13.49
CA THR A 264 10.53 40.62 14.49
C THR A 264 11.33 39.36 14.21
N LEU A 265 12.66 39.47 14.12
CA LEU A 265 13.54 38.30 14.13
C LEU A 265 13.97 38.04 15.58
N SER A 266 13.62 36.88 16.12
CA SER A 266 13.87 36.46 17.50
C SER A 266 14.65 35.13 17.54
N GLY A 267 15.22 34.79 18.70
CA GLY A 267 15.96 33.53 18.90
C GLY A 267 17.46 33.75 19.15
N GLU A 268 18.23 32.67 19.16
CA GLU A 268 19.68 32.69 19.39
C GLU A 268 20.47 32.25 18.16
N PHE A 269 21.54 33.00 17.84
CA PHE A 269 22.56 32.65 16.83
C PHE A 269 23.91 32.35 17.51
N PRO A 270 24.50 31.16 17.34
CA PRO A 270 25.69 30.74 18.11
C PRO A 270 26.95 31.60 17.90
N LEU A 271 27.64 31.93 19.00
CA LEU A 271 28.93 32.62 18.94
C LEU A 271 29.96 31.82 18.15
N GLY A 272 30.63 32.47 17.18
CA GLY A 272 31.66 31.85 16.34
C GLY A 272 31.12 31.07 15.13
N GLN A 273 29.80 30.93 14.97
CA GLN A 273 29.21 30.41 13.73
C GLN A 273 29.39 31.43 12.59
N ARG A 274 29.61 30.91 11.37
CA ARG A 274 29.74 31.73 10.16
C ARG A 274 28.41 32.45 9.86
N PRO A 275 28.42 33.63 9.21
CA PRO A 275 27.18 34.28 8.80
C PRO A 275 26.32 33.37 7.93
N GLU A 276 25.00 33.46 8.10
CA GLU A 276 24.02 32.55 7.50
C GLU A 276 22.79 33.32 7.02
N MET A 277 22.13 32.82 5.98
CA MET A 277 20.96 33.46 5.39
C MET A 277 19.66 32.96 6.03
N ALA A 278 18.88 33.88 6.59
CA ALA A 278 17.57 33.65 7.17
C ALA A 278 16.51 34.46 6.39
N SER A 279 16.40 34.23 5.09
CA SER A 279 15.54 35.02 4.19
C SER A 279 14.09 35.14 4.68
N TYR A 280 13.51 36.33 4.53
CA TYR A 280 12.11 36.60 4.82
C TYR A 280 11.26 36.39 3.56
N ALA A 281 10.37 35.40 3.60
CA ALA A 281 9.42 35.12 2.52
C ALA A 281 8.37 36.23 2.41
N VAL A 282 8.27 36.87 1.24
CA VAL A 282 7.36 37.99 1.00
C VAL A 282 5.91 37.48 0.92
N PRO A 283 5.00 37.95 1.79
CA PRO A 283 3.61 37.46 1.84
C PRO A 283 2.66 38.13 0.82
N GLU A 284 3.03 39.28 0.24
CA GLU A 284 2.24 39.99 -0.79
C GLU A 284 3.18 40.47 -1.92
N PRO A 285 3.56 39.61 -2.87
CA PRO A 285 4.52 39.93 -3.93
C PRO A 285 4.13 41.15 -4.77
N SER A 286 2.86 41.31 -5.14
CA SER A 286 2.38 42.51 -5.86
C SER A 286 2.61 43.81 -5.09
N ARG A 287 2.42 43.78 -3.76
CA ARG A 287 2.66 44.94 -2.92
C ARG A 287 4.14 45.22 -2.75
N PHE A 288 4.96 44.19 -2.57
CA PHE A 288 6.41 44.32 -2.54
C PHE A 288 6.93 44.98 -3.80
N ALA A 289 6.57 44.44 -4.98
CA ALA A 289 6.93 44.99 -6.29
C ALA A 289 6.48 46.46 -6.47
N SER A 290 5.25 46.80 -6.05
CA SER A 290 4.72 48.17 -6.07
C SER A 290 5.57 49.14 -5.23
N VAL A 291 5.96 48.73 -4.02
CA VAL A 291 6.77 49.55 -3.11
C VAL A 291 8.17 49.76 -3.66
N VAL A 292 8.86 48.68 -4.06
CA VAL A 292 10.24 48.80 -4.57
C VAL A 292 10.33 49.57 -5.89
N LEU A 293 9.30 49.47 -6.75
CA LEU A 293 9.21 50.29 -7.96
C LEU A 293 9.02 51.76 -7.64
N ALA A 294 8.17 52.10 -6.67
CA ALA A 294 7.99 53.49 -6.23
C ALA A 294 9.27 54.07 -5.60
N GLU A 295 10.02 53.26 -4.83
CA GLU A 295 11.32 53.64 -4.28
C GLU A 295 12.34 53.88 -5.39
N ALA A 296 12.44 52.96 -6.36
CA ALA A 296 13.32 53.10 -7.50
C ALA A 296 12.98 54.34 -8.35
N LEU A 297 11.69 54.61 -8.59
CA LEU A 297 11.24 55.82 -9.29
C LEU A 297 11.68 57.10 -8.60
N ASN A 298 11.50 57.19 -7.28
CA ASN A 298 11.96 58.34 -6.50
C ASN A 298 13.49 58.47 -6.57
N ALA A 299 14.24 57.36 -6.51
CA ALA A 299 15.68 57.36 -6.66
C ALA A 299 16.15 57.82 -8.06
N LYS A 300 15.33 57.60 -9.11
CA LYS A 300 15.55 58.13 -10.47
C LYS A 300 14.98 59.53 -10.70
N GLY A 301 14.50 60.20 -9.66
CA GLY A 301 14.00 61.58 -9.72
C GLY A 301 12.53 61.72 -10.17
N VAL A 302 11.79 60.62 -10.28
CA VAL A 302 10.35 60.63 -10.56
C VAL A 302 9.58 60.70 -9.24
N ARG A 303 8.97 61.87 -8.97
CA ARG A 303 8.23 62.08 -7.70
C ARG A 303 6.95 61.26 -7.68
N VAL A 304 6.88 60.29 -6.77
CA VAL A 304 5.68 59.49 -6.50
C VAL A 304 5.55 59.20 -5.01
N THR A 305 4.33 59.27 -4.49
CA THR A 305 4.06 58.92 -3.09
C THR A 305 3.65 57.45 -3.02
N VAL A 306 4.22 56.70 -2.08
CA VAL A 306 3.75 55.36 -1.75
C VAL A 306 2.42 55.50 -1.02
N ILE A 307 1.32 55.36 -1.74
CA ILE A 307 -0.04 55.44 -1.17
C ILE A 307 -0.42 54.05 -0.62
N ALA A 308 -1.14 54.03 0.50
CA ALA A 308 -1.76 52.81 1.03
C ALA A 308 -2.74 52.22 -0.01
N PRO A 309 -2.88 50.89 -0.11
CA PRO A 309 -3.96 50.31 -0.89
C PRO A 309 -5.30 50.87 -0.38
N GLY A 310 -6.08 51.49 -1.27
CA GLY A 310 -7.49 51.79 -1.01
C GLY A 310 -8.31 50.53 -1.21
N SER A 311 -9.38 50.62 -2.01
CA SER A 311 -10.01 49.42 -2.57
C SER A 311 -9.06 48.69 -3.53
N THR A 312 -9.21 47.38 -3.64
CA THR A 312 -8.55 46.54 -4.67
C THR A 312 -8.75 47.18 -6.06
N PRO A 313 -7.67 47.41 -6.84
CA PRO A 313 -7.80 47.95 -8.19
C PRO A 313 -8.63 47.03 -9.09
N ASP A 314 -9.53 47.60 -9.89
CA ASP A 314 -10.23 46.87 -10.95
C ASP A 314 -9.32 46.80 -12.20
N PHE A 315 -8.47 45.78 -12.24
CA PHE A 315 -7.52 45.59 -13.36
C PHE A 315 -8.22 45.35 -14.70
N LYS A 316 -9.45 44.83 -14.70
CA LYS A 316 -10.25 44.69 -15.92
C LYS A 316 -10.61 46.06 -16.51
N ALA A 317 -10.91 47.04 -15.67
CA ALA A 317 -11.09 48.42 -16.11
C ALA A 317 -9.76 49.04 -16.60
N PHE A 318 -8.64 48.75 -15.93
CA PHE A 318 -7.32 49.26 -16.34
C PHE A 318 -6.85 48.74 -17.69
N ALA A 319 -7.25 47.52 -18.08
CA ALA A 319 -6.88 46.90 -19.35
C ALA A 319 -7.21 47.76 -20.58
N ALA A 320 -8.21 48.66 -20.49
CA ALA A 320 -8.50 49.62 -21.55
C ALA A 320 -7.34 50.59 -21.87
N ASN A 321 -6.38 50.73 -20.95
CA ASN A 321 -5.18 51.55 -21.12
C ASN A 321 -3.98 50.78 -21.66
N TYR A 322 -4.06 49.46 -21.82
CA TYR A 322 -2.94 48.61 -22.27
C TYR A 322 -2.75 48.68 -23.78
N LYS A 323 -2.36 49.87 -24.25
CA LYS A 323 -2.14 50.19 -25.66
C LYS A 323 -0.68 50.58 -25.90
N PRO A 324 -0.12 50.32 -27.09
CA PRO A 324 1.27 50.65 -27.40
C PRO A 324 1.66 52.10 -27.07
N GLU A 325 0.78 53.08 -27.33
CA GLU A 325 1.01 54.51 -27.06
C GLU A 325 1.05 54.89 -25.56
N ASN A 326 0.66 53.97 -24.69
CA ASN A 326 0.66 54.15 -23.23
C ASN A 326 1.80 53.38 -22.54
N VAL A 327 2.61 52.61 -23.27
CA VAL A 327 3.79 51.94 -22.70
C VAL A 327 4.83 52.99 -22.33
N VAL A 328 5.32 52.93 -21.10
CA VAL A 328 6.34 53.85 -20.56
C VAL A 328 7.62 53.15 -20.10
N ALA A 329 7.59 51.81 -20.03
CA ALA A 329 8.75 50.95 -19.86
C ALA A 329 8.39 49.51 -20.24
N GLU A 330 9.42 48.73 -20.61
CA GLU A 330 9.30 47.29 -20.85
C GLU A 330 10.58 46.59 -20.37
N HIS A 331 10.39 45.48 -19.66
CA HIS A 331 11.42 44.48 -19.45
C HIS A 331 11.10 43.25 -20.30
N VAL A 332 12.11 42.75 -21.01
CA VAL A 332 12.03 41.50 -21.75
C VAL A 332 12.99 40.53 -21.09
N SER A 333 12.46 39.40 -20.60
CA SER A 333 13.26 38.40 -19.90
C SER A 333 14.33 37.78 -20.80
N PRO A 334 15.38 37.15 -20.25
CA PRO A 334 16.14 36.09 -20.92
C PRO A 334 15.22 35.01 -21.54
N PRO A 335 15.71 34.25 -22.53
CA PRO A 335 14.98 33.11 -23.07
C PRO A 335 14.58 32.11 -21.98
N LEU A 336 13.41 31.49 -22.13
CA LEU A 336 12.89 30.49 -21.19
C LEU A 336 13.87 29.35 -20.89
N LYS A 337 14.69 28.92 -21.86
CA LYS A 337 15.75 27.92 -21.63
C LYS A 337 16.78 28.32 -20.56
N GLU A 338 17.04 29.61 -20.37
CA GLU A 338 17.92 30.08 -19.30
C GLU A 338 17.24 29.96 -17.95
N GLU A 339 15.93 30.18 -17.90
CA GLU A 339 15.13 30.00 -16.70
C GLU A 339 15.01 28.52 -16.31
N VAL A 340 14.64 27.65 -17.25
CA VAL A 340 14.61 26.18 -17.04
C VAL A 340 15.94 25.68 -16.48
N LYS A 341 17.06 26.24 -16.96
CA LYS A 341 18.39 25.93 -16.41
C LYS A 341 18.53 26.33 -14.94
N ILE A 342 18.06 27.51 -14.52
CA ILE A 342 18.07 27.92 -13.11
C ILE A 342 17.22 26.96 -12.28
N THR A 343 16.00 26.68 -12.74
CA THR A 343 15.07 25.79 -12.04
C THR A 343 15.65 24.38 -11.85
N LEU A 344 16.27 23.80 -12.88
CA LEU A 344 16.85 22.46 -12.81
C LEU A 344 18.20 22.41 -12.07
N LYS A 345 19.12 23.36 -12.31
CA LYS A 345 20.45 23.41 -11.65
C LYS A 345 20.33 23.60 -10.15
N LEU A 346 19.54 24.59 -9.75
CA LEU A 346 19.38 24.99 -8.35
C LEU A 346 18.28 24.24 -7.63
N SER A 347 17.44 23.53 -8.39
CA SER A 347 16.20 22.98 -7.88
C SER A 347 15.24 24.05 -7.38
N GLN A 348 15.15 25.21 -8.06
CA GLN A 348 14.33 26.34 -7.61
C GLN A 348 12.83 25.93 -7.58
N ASN A 349 12.21 25.95 -6.40
CA ASN A 349 10.85 25.43 -6.26
C ASN A 349 9.74 26.40 -6.70
N LEU A 350 9.83 27.69 -6.37
CA LEU A 350 8.84 28.70 -6.77
C LEU A 350 8.68 28.74 -8.29
N HIS A 351 9.80 28.75 -9.01
CA HIS A 351 9.87 28.77 -10.46
C HIS A 351 9.14 27.55 -11.04
N ALA A 352 9.46 26.34 -10.54
CA ALA A 352 8.77 25.13 -10.99
C ALA A 352 7.28 25.14 -10.66
N SER A 353 6.90 25.59 -9.46
CA SER A 353 5.50 25.68 -9.04
C SER A 353 4.69 26.72 -9.83
N MET A 354 5.35 27.69 -10.47
CA MET A 354 4.69 28.58 -11.42
C MET A 354 4.39 27.90 -12.77
N GLY A 355 5.08 26.81 -13.12
CA GLY A 355 4.94 26.12 -14.41
C GLY A 355 3.49 25.83 -14.80
N PRO A 356 2.69 25.12 -13.98
CA PRO A 356 1.29 24.86 -14.26
C PRO A 356 0.45 26.13 -14.44
N PHE A 357 0.67 27.16 -13.61
CA PHE A 357 -0.02 28.45 -13.75
C PHE A 357 0.33 29.16 -15.06
N LEU A 358 1.61 29.14 -15.45
CA LEU A 358 2.08 29.73 -16.70
C LEU A 358 1.50 29.02 -17.91
N LEU A 359 1.48 27.69 -17.92
CA LEU A 359 0.86 26.90 -18.99
C LEU A 359 -0.65 27.17 -19.09
N GLY A 360 -1.35 27.16 -17.95
CA GLY A 360 -2.78 27.46 -17.90
C GLY A 360 -3.13 28.84 -18.44
N ALA A 361 -2.35 29.85 -18.10
CA ALA A 361 -2.60 31.24 -18.50
C ALA A 361 -2.12 31.54 -19.93
N LEU A 362 -0.91 31.09 -20.30
CA LEU A 362 -0.24 31.47 -21.55
C LEU A 362 -0.52 30.53 -22.71
N VAL A 363 -0.82 29.25 -22.44
CA VAL A 363 -1.08 28.23 -23.46
C VAL A 363 -2.56 27.87 -23.51
N ALA A 364 -3.16 27.52 -22.37
CA ALA A 364 -4.59 27.18 -22.31
C ALA A 364 -5.52 28.42 -22.30
N HIS A 365 -4.96 29.61 -22.03
CA HIS A 365 -5.70 30.88 -21.95
C HIS A 365 -6.89 30.85 -20.98
N LYS A 366 -6.71 30.22 -19.81
CA LYS A 366 -7.73 30.12 -18.76
C LYS A 366 -7.61 31.26 -17.75
N ASP A 367 -8.73 31.63 -17.16
CA ASP A 367 -8.86 32.66 -16.11
C ASP A 367 -9.37 32.11 -14.76
N ARG A 368 -9.65 30.80 -14.68
CA ARG A 368 -10.06 30.04 -13.50
C ARG A 368 -9.51 28.63 -13.59
N GLU A 369 -9.26 27.98 -12.45
CA GLU A 369 -8.66 26.63 -12.40
C GLU A 369 -7.40 26.55 -13.28
N ILE A 370 -6.57 27.61 -13.19
CA ILE A 370 -5.49 27.89 -14.15
C ILE A 370 -4.38 26.85 -14.02
N ASP A 371 -3.97 26.55 -12.80
CA ASP A 371 -3.03 25.50 -12.45
C ASP A 371 -3.51 24.13 -12.95
N GLN A 372 -4.78 23.78 -12.71
CA GLN A 372 -5.36 22.53 -13.21
C GLN A 372 -5.32 22.47 -14.74
N ALA A 373 -5.62 23.56 -15.43
CA ALA A 373 -5.50 23.62 -16.88
C ALA A 373 -4.05 23.46 -17.37
N GLY A 374 -3.06 23.90 -16.57
CA GLY A 374 -1.65 23.61 -16.81
C GLY A 374 -1.33 22.12 -16.66
N PHE A 375 -1.84 21.48 -15.60
CA PHE A 375 -1.69 20.03 -15.41
C PHE A 375 -2.43 19.22 -16.47
N ASP A 376 -3.55 19.70 -17.01
CA ASP A 376 -4.24 19.05 -18.13
C ASP A 376 -3.36 19.09 -19.39
N LEU A 377 -2.67 20.20 -19.66
CA LEU A 377 -1.70 20.30 -20.75
C LEU A 377 -0.48 19.39 -20.55
N GLU A 378 0.02 19.30 -19.31
CA GLU A 378 1.08 18.36 -18.96
C GLU A 378 0.63 16.91 -19.15
N HIS A 379 -0.57 16.56 -18.68
CA HIS A 379 -1.18 15.25 -18.90
C HIS A 379 -1.24 14.91 -20.39
N ASP A 380 -1.75 15.82 -21.23
CA ASP A 380 -1.85 15.62 -22.67
C ASP A 380 -0.47 15.44 -23.31
N PHE A 381 0.54 16.22 -22.88
CA PHE A 381 1.91 16.08 -23.34
C PHE A 381 2.51 14.71 -22.99
N LEU A 382 2.37 14.28 -21.74
CA LEU A 382 2.88 12.97 -21.28
C LEU A 382 2.11 11.80 -21.91
N GLN A 383 0.81 11.96 -22.16
CA GLN A 383 0.00 10.98 -22.89
C GLN A 383 0.46 10.87 -24.35
N ASN A 384 0.77 11.98 -25.01
CA ASN A 384 1.33 12.02 -26.36
C ASN A 384 2.72 11.37 -26.43
N ALA A 385 3.51 11.47 -25.35
CA ALA A 385 4.75 10.73 -25.17
C ALA A 385 4.55 9.21 -24.95
N LYS A 386 3.30 8.74 -24.90
CA LYS A 386 2.90 7.33 -24.67
C LYS A 386 3.41 6.79 -23.34
N LEU A 387 3.49 7.64 -22.33
CA LEU A 387 3.84 7.24 -20.98
C LEU A 387 2.63 6.60 -20.29
N ASP A 388 2.89 5.63 -19.42
CA ASP A 388 1.87 5.08 -18.54
C ASP A 388 1.60 6.06 -17.40
N LEU A 389 0.53 6.84 -17.53
CA LEU A 389 0.18 7.85 -16.53
C LEU A 389 -0.34 7.26 -15.21
N SER A 390 -0.63 5.95 -15.14
CA SER A 390 -0.91 5.29 -13.85
C SER A 390 0.35 5.11 -13.00
N ALA A 391 1.54 5.23 -13.62
CA ALA A 391 2.84 5.15 -12.96
C ALA A 391 3.36 6.52 -12.47
N ALA A 392 2.54 7.57 -12.57
CA ALA A 392 2.88 8.95 -12.26
C ALA A 392 1.74 9.63 -11.48
N SER A 393 2.08 10.41 -10.46
CA SER A 393 1.15 11.28 -9.74
C SER A 393 1.90 12.53 -9.32
N GLN A 394 1.30 13.70 -9.56
CA GLN A 394 1.88 14.99 -9.26
C GLN A 394 0.74 15.97 -8.96
N THR A 395 0.91 16.80 -7.94
CA THR A 395 -0.10 17.81 -7.53
C THR A 395 0.47 19.22 -7.39
N ASP A 396 1.78 19.37 -7.55
CA ASP A 396 2.49 20.65 -7.57
C ASP A 396 3.64 20.58 -8.59
N GLY A 397 4.18 21.72 -9.02
CA GLY A 397 5.26 21.75 -10.02
C GLY A 397 6.65 21.38 -9.48
N ALA A 398 6.87 21.46 -8.16
CA ALA A 398 8.18 21.33 -7.53
C ALA A 398 8.51 19.91 -7.03
N GLY A 399 7.49 19.06 -6.81
CA GLY A 399 7.62 17.70 -6.28
C GLY A 399 7.45 17.58 -4.76
N GLY A 400 6.71 18.50 -4.13
CA GLY A 400 6.34 18.43 -2.71
C GLY A 400 5.30 17.34 -2.41
N ASN A 401 4.48 16.98 -3.40
CA ASN A 401 3.49 15.92 -3.34
C ASN A 401 3.37 15.25 -4.72
N ALA A 402 4.25 14.27 -4.95
CA ALA A 402 4.34 13.50 -6.18
C ALA A 402 4.81 12.06 -5.91
N LEU A 403 4.49 11.16 -6.83
CA LEU A 403 4.94 9.77 -6.88
C LEU A 403 5.24 9.39 -8.33
N PHE A 404 6.45 8.87 -8.59
CA PHE A 404 6.80 8.33 -9.91
C PHE A 404 7.45 6.96 -9.76
N THR A 405 7.27 6.09 -10.74
CA THR A 405 8.09 4.89 -10.88
C THR A 405 9.42 5.19 -11.57
N PRO A 406 10.51 4.43 -11.31
CA PRO A 406 11.74 4.56 -12.10
C PRO A 406 11.51 4.43 -13.61
N ASP A 407 10.67 3.48 -14.05
CA ASP A 407 10.37 3.22 -15.47
C ASP A 407 9.73 4.43 -16.15
N VAL A 408 8.72 5.08 -15.54
CA VAL A 408 8.07 6.24 -16.19
C VAL A 408 9.03 7.41 -16.35
N VAL A 409 9.93 7.60 -15.38
CA VAL A 409 10.94 8.66 -15.42
C VAL A 409 11.98 8.36 -16.50
N VAL A 410 12.47 7.12 -16.60
CA VAL A 410 13.44 6.73 -17.63
C VAL A 410 12.83 6.78 -19.03
N ARG A 411 11.57 6.37 -19.20
CA ARG A 411 10.85 6.51 -20.47
C ARG A 411 10.62 7.97 -20.83
N TYR A 412 10.28 8.82 -19.87
CA TYR A 412 10.18 10.26 -20.08
C TYR A 412 11.51 10.86 -20.53
N LEU A 413 12.63 10.52 -19.87
CA LEU A 413 13.96 10.95 -20.27
C LEU A 413 14.33 10.43 -21.68
N THR A 414 13.96 9.19 -22.00
CA THR A 414 14.17 8.62 -23.34
C THR A 414 13.36 9.37 -24.40
N PHE A 415 12.12 9.75 -24.08
CA PHE A 415 11.29 10.58 -24.95
C PHE A 415 11.88 12.00 -25.13
N MET A 416 12.34 12.62 -24.05
CA MET A 416 12.96 13.94 -24.07
C MET A 416 14.25 13.97 -24.89
N ALA A 417 15.04 12.88 -24.89
CA ALA A 417 16.22 12.75 -25.74
C ALA A 417 15.95 12.85 -27.25
N GLY A 418 14.70 12.69 -27.68
CA GLY A 418 14.26 12.84 -29.06
C GLY A 418 13.61 14.19 -29.39
N GLN A 419 13.45 15.10 -28.43
CA GLN A 419 12.76 16.37 -28.66
C GLN A 419 13.67 17.48 -29.18
N LYS A 420 13.06 18.50 -29.81
CA LYS A 420 13.77 19.62 -30.43
C LYS A 420 14.57 20.45 -29.42
N ASP A 421 14.06 20.59 -28.20
CA ASP A 421 14.65 21.42 -27.14
C ASP A 421 15.48 20.57 -26.15
N PHE A 422 15.84 19.33 -26.53
CA PHE A 422 16.62 18.41 -25.70
C PHE A 422 17.92 19.02 -25.19
N ASP A 423 18.70 19.68 -26.06
CA ASP A 423 19.99 20.26 -25.68
C ASP A 423 19.83 21.32 -24.58
N ASP A 424 18.73 22.07 -24.60
CA ASP A 424 18.40 23.07 -23.59
C ASP A 424 17.95 22.42 -22.27
N PHE A 425 17.09 21.39 -22.35
CA PHE A 425 16.69 20.60 -21.19
C PHE A 425 17.89 19.92 -20.51
N HIS A 426 18.74 19.25 -21.30
CA HIS A 426 19.92 18.54 -20.84
C HIS A 426 20.97 19.47 -20.22
N ARG A 427 21.17 20.66 -20.81
CA ARG A 427 22.05 21.72 -20.27
C ARG A 427 21.57 22.26 -18.93
N GLY A 428 20.27 22.20 -18.65
CA GLY A 428 19.68 22.56 -17.37
C GLY A 428 20.01 21.62 -16.22
N LEU A 429 20.38 20.36 -16.50
CA LEU A 429 20.60 19.37 -15.44
C LEU A 429 21.94 19.58 -14.70
N PRO A 430 21.97 19.46 -13.35
CA PRO A 430 23.21 19.47 -12.56
C PRO A 430 24.22 18.42 -13.04
N ILE A 431 25.50 18.78 -13.01
CA ILE A 431 26.61 17.90 -13.41
C ILE A 431 27.29 17.34 -12.15
N LEU A 432 27.38 16.01 -12.07
CA LEU A 432 27.98 15.29 -10.94
C LEU A 432 29.41 15.77 -10.64
N GLY A 433 29.64 16.21 -9.40
CA GLY A 433 30.92 16.69 -8.91
C GLY A 433 31.40 18.02 -9.53
N ARG A 434 30.51 18.77 -10.19
CA ARG A 434 30.87 20.02 -10.89
C ARG A 434 29.99 21.20 -10.55
N ASP A 435 28.66 21.05 -10.62
CA ASP A 435 27.76 22.20 -10.44
C ASP A 435 26.36 21.85 -9.94
N GLY A 436 25.57 22.90 -9.70
CA GLY A 436 24.20 22.81 -9.18
C GLY A 436 24.14 21.95 -7.92
N THR A 437 23.00 21.29 -7.71
CA THR A 437 22.79 20.39 -6.56
C THR A 437 23.67 19.14 -6.48
N LEU A 438 24.56 18.89 -7.45
CA LEU A 438 25.48 17.75 -7.45
C LEU A 438 26.96 18.14 -7.28
N TRP A 439 27.25 19.42 -7.07
CA TRP A 439 28.62 19.94 -7.09
C TRP A 439 29.57 19.28 -6.08
N GLU A 440 29.07 18.82 -4.93
CA GLU A 440 29.83 18.11 -3.89
C GLU A 440 29.70 16.58 -3.89
N ILE A 441 28.85 16.01 -4.75
CA ILE A 441 28.59 14.57 -4.75
C ILE A 441 29.58 13.85 -5.65
N GLN A 442 30.26 12.82 -5.13
CA GLN A 442 31.19 11.98 -5.88
C GLN A 442 32.29 12.76 -6.65
N VAL A 443 32.80 13.87 -6.09
CA VAL A 443 33.72 14.82 -6.77
C VAL A 443 35.01 14.19 -7.31
N ASN A 444 35.47 13.11 -6.66
CA ASN A 444 36.71 12.40 -7.02
C ASN A 444 36.43 11.11 -7.82
N SER A 445 35.16 10.82 -8.13
CA SER A 445 34.79 9.63 -8.89
C SER A 445 35.14 9.77 -10.37
N PRO A 446 35.38 8.67 -11.08
CA PRO A 446 35.64 8.72 -12.52
C PRO A 446 34.41 9.18 -13.33
N ALA A 447 33.20 9.11 -12.76
CA ALA A 447 31.97 9.60 -13.39
C ALA A 447 31.74 11.11 -13.20
N ALA A 448 32.55 11.80 -12.39
CA ALA A 448 32.43 13.24 -12.16
C ALA A 448 32.61 14.02 -13.47
N GLY A 449 31.62 14.83 -13.84
CA GLY A 449 31.57 15.51 -15.15
C GLY A 449 30.89 14.71 -16.27
N HIS A 450 30.51 13.44 -16.04
CA HIS A 450 29.93 12.56 -17.06
C HIS A 450 28.48 12.14 -16.76
N VAL A 451 27.93 12.59 -15.62
CA VAL A 451 26.54 12.36 -15.21
C VAL A 451 25.86 13.73 -15.09
N GLN A 452 24.75 13.90 -15.81
CA GLN A 452 23.91 15.09 -15.82
C GLN A 452 22.51 14.70 -15.35
N ALA A 453 22.19 14.98 -14.09
CA ALA A 453 20.99 14.46 -13.46
C ALA A 453 20.39 15.43 -12.45
N LYS A 454 19.05 15.47 -12.43
CA LYS A 454 18.30 16.20 -11.43
C LYS A 454 18.26 15.42 -10.12
N THR A 455 18.48 16.11 -9.02
CA THR A 455 18.32 15.58 -7.67
C THR A 455 16.89 15.80 -7.15
N GLY A 456 16.46 14.95 -6.23
CA GLY A 456 15.28 15.15 -5.40
C GLY A 456 15.58 14.83 -3.95
N THR A 457 15.00 15.59 -3.02
CA THR A 457 15.05 15.33 -1.58
C THR A 457 13.70 15.73 -0.99
N TYR A 458 13.16 14.88 -0.11
CA TYR A 458 12.02 15.16 0.75
C TYR A 458 12.25 14.41 2.06
N ASP A 459 12.10 15.11 3.18
CA ASP A 459 12.35 14.57 4.50
C ASP A 459 11.37 15.13 5.53
N VAL A 460 11.22 14.39 6.62
CA VAL A 460 10.36 14.75 7.74
C VAL A 460 11.10 14.52 9.05
N TYR A 461 10.76 15.31 10.07
CA TYR A 461 11.28 15.07 11.41
C TYR A 461 10.62 13.83 12.02
N ASP A 462 11.43 12.83 12.37
CA ASP A 462 11.01 11.67 13.13
C ASP A 462 11.14 11.96 14.61
N ALA A 463 10.02 12.37 15.22
CA ALA A 463 9.97 12.71 16.65
C ALA A 463 10.24 11.51 17.58
N LEU A 464 9.98 10.27 17.13
CA LEU A 464 10.20 9.06 17.92
C LEU A 464 11.69 8.77 18.03
N ASN A 465 12.39 8.78 16.90
CA ASN A 465 13.82 8.47 16.82
C ASN A 465 14.72 9.70 16.98
N LYS A 466 14.13 10.91 17.03
CA LYS A 466 14.83 12.20 17.10
C LYS A 466 15.85 12.39 15.97
N ASN A 467 15.51 11.85 14.81
CA ASN A 467 16.31 11.90 13.58
C ASN A 467 15.50 12.55 12.46
N ILE A 468 16.14 12.76 11.32
CA ILE A 468 15.48 13.10 10.07
C ILE A 468 15.17 11.80 9.33
N LEU A 469 13.92 11.61 8.91
CA LEU A 469 13.55 10.53 8.00
C LEU A 469 13.46 11.10 6.59
N VAL A 470 14.43 10.75 5.75
CA VAL A 470 14.41 11.03 4.32
C VAL A 470 13.41 10.07 3.67
N THR A 471 12.18 10.55 3.50
CA THR A 471 11.10 9.77 2.90
C THR A 471 11.22 9.72 1.38
N GLY A 472 11.95 10.67 0.77
CA GLY A 472 12.27 10.67 -0.66
C GLY A 472 13.67 11.20 -0.98
N LYS A 473 14.46 10.44 -1.74
CA LYS A 473 15.67 10.94 -2.41
C LYS A 473 15.72 10.36 -3.81
N GLY A 474 16.02 11.21 -4.80
CA GLY A 474 16.08 10.81 -6.20
C GLY A 474 17.30 11.39 -6.93
N LEU A 475 17.74 10.69 -7.96
CA LEU A 475 18.72 11.10 -8.94
C LEU A 475 18.30 10.54 -10.30
N ALA A 476 17.89 11.41 -11.23
CA ALA A 476 17.41 11.00 -12.53
C ALA A 476 17.91 11.93 -13.64
N GLY A 477 18.34 11.35 -14.76
CA GLY A 477 18.89 12.10 -15.89
C GLY A 477 19.68 11.21 -16.83
N TYR A 478 20.78 11.74 -17.34
CA TYR A 478 21.58 11.11 -18.39
C TYR A 478 23.03 10.94 -17.94
N MET A 479 23.72 9.99 -18.56
CA MET A 479 25.16 9.85 -18.40
C MET A 479 25.81 9.28 -19.66
N GLN A 480 27.10 9.57 -19.81
CA GLN A 480 27.96 8.91 -20.78
C GLN A 480 28.93 8.00 -20.01
N THR A 481 28.96 6.71 -20.34
CA THR A 481 29.84 5.73 -19.68
C THR A 481 31.29 5.90 -20.12
N SER A 482 32.24 5.24 -19.44
CA SER A 482 33.66 5.30 -19.83
C SER A 482 33.95 4.67 -21.20
N THR A 483 33.03 3.88 -21.76
CA THR A 483 33.08 3.37 -23.14
C THR A 483 32.37 4.25 -24.16
N GLY A 484 31.79 5.38 -23.74
CA GLY A 484 31.06 6.31 -24.60
C GLY A 484 29.60 5.97 -24.84
N GLU A 485 29.03 5.01 -24.10
CA GLU A 485 27.61 4.64 -24.23
C GLU A 485 26.73 5.66 -23.48
N HIS A 486 25.64 6.11 -24.11
CA HIS A 486 24.69 7.06 -23.52
C HIS A 486 23.57 6.32 -22.79
N LEU A 487 23.39 6.63 -21.51
CA LEU A 487 22.33 6.07 -20.68
C LEU A 487 21.36 7.16 -20.22
N ALA A 488 20.07 6.84 -20.21
CA ALA A 488 19.08 7.50 -19.38
C ALA A 488 18.85 6.66 -18.12
N PHE A 489 18.68 7.29 -16.96
CA PHE A 489 18.51 6.56 -15.71
C PHE A 489 17.67 7.32 -14.69
N ALA A 490 17.08 6.56 -13.76
CA ALA A 490 16.44 7.07 -12.57
C ALA A 490 16.77 6.15 -11.39
N ALA A 491 17.26 6.73 -10.30
CA ALA A 491 17.57 6.03 -9.07
C ALA A 491 16.94 6.75 -7.88
N TYR A 492 16.18 5.99 -7.09
CA TYR A 492 15.43 6.46 -5.94
C TYR A 492 15.72 5.62 -4.72
N LEU A 493 15.76 6.28 -3.57
CA LEU A 493 15.75 5.66 -2.27
C LEU A 493 14.72 6.37 -1.38
N ASN A 494 13.91 5.61 -0.65
CA ASN A 494 12.88 6.11 0.26
C ASN A 494 13.06 5.47 1.64
N ASN A 495 12.78 6.24 2.69
CA ASN A 495 12.88 5.83 4.09
C ASN A 495 14.34 5.58 4.54
N VAL A 496 15.17 6.63 4.51
CA VAL A 496 16.52 6.63 5.09
C VAL A 496 16.56 7.48 6.35
N SER A 497 17.10 6.93 7.42
CA SER A 497 17.33 7.69 8.66
C SER A 497 18.63 8.48 8.56
N ALA A 498 18.58 9.78 8.84
CA ALA A 498 19.72 10.68 8.85
C ALA A 498 19.83 11.41 10.21
N PRO A 499 21.04 11.53 10.80
CA PRO A 499 21.23 12.25 12.05
C PRO A 499 20.83 13.73 11.95
N MET A 500 19.97 14.19 12.87
CA MET A 500 19.54 15.60 12.92
C MET A 500 20.68 16.58 13.26
N GLY A 501 21.74 16.10 13.93
CA GLY A 501 22.86 16.92 14.40
C GLY A 501 23.94 17.22 13.35
N ASP A 502 23.85 16.66 12.14
CA ASP A 502 24.76 16.91 11.03
C ASP A 502 23.94 17.48 9.84
N PRO A 503 24.04 18.79 9.56
CA PRO A 503 23.30 19.44 8.47
C PRO A 503 23.58 18.83 7.08
N GLU A 504 24.71 18.16 6.90
CA GLU A 504 25.12 17.54 5.64
C GLU A 504 24.75 16.05 5.57
N ALA A 505 24.17 15.47 6.63
CA ALA A 505 23.93 14.03 6.75
C ALA A 505 23.13 13.46 5.57
N ILE A 506 22.09 14.15 5.13
CA ILE A 506 21.24 13.71 4.01
C ILE A 506 22.09 13.57 2.74
N GLN A 507 22.97 14.54 2.45
CA GLN A 507 23.82 14.48 1.27
C GLN A 507 24.94 13.45 1.43
N LYS A 508 25.61 13.38 2.58
CA LYS A 508 26.67 12.40 2.86
C LYS A 508 26.20 10.95 2.82
N ILE A 509 24.95 10.68 3.18
CA ILE A 509 24.40 9.33 3.26
C ILE A 509 23.61 9.02 1.98
N ALA A 510 22.49 9.71 1.77
CA ALA A 510 21.56 9.42 0.68
C ALA A 510 22.03 10.01 -0.66
N GLY A 511 22.60 11.22 -0.65
CA GLY A 511 23.16 11.86 -1.85
C GLY A 511 24.34 11.08 -2.43
N GLU A 512 25.32 10.76 -1.60
CA GLU A 512 26.49 9.97 -1.99
C GLU A 512 26.10 8.56 -2.45
N ALA A 513 25.15 7.89 -1.79
CA ALA A 513 24.70 6.57 -2.23
C ALA A 513 24.08 6.56 -3.63
N LEU A 514 23.24 7.55 -3.98
CA LEU A 514 22.72 7.67 -5.34
C LEU A 514 23.82 8.04 -6.34
N GLY A 515 24.79 8.87 -5.93
CA GLY A 515 25.98 9.15 -6.72
C GLY A 515 26.80 7.89 -7.00
N GLU A 516 27.05 7.06 -5.99
CA GLU A 516 27.74 5.78 -6.12
C GLU A 516 26.98 4.79 -7.02
N ILE A 517 25.65 4.78 -6.98
CA ILE A 517 24.81 3.98 -7.90
C ILE A 517 25.00 4.46 -9.34
N ALA A 518 25.03 5.77 -9.60
CA ALA A 518 25.32 6.30 -10.93
C ALA A 518 26.76 5.97 -11.36
N VAL A 519 27.74 6.09 -10.46
CA VAL A 519 29.14 5.71 -10.69
C VAL A 519 29.27 4.21 -10.99
N ALA A 520 28.46 3.36 -10.36
CA ALA A 520 28.46 1.94 -10.65
C ALA A 520 28.11 1.65 -12.12
N ALA A 521 27.26 2.44 -12.77
CA ALA A 521 26.96 2.29 -14.19
C ALA A 521 28.02 2.90 -15.13
N TYR A 522 28.97 3.68 -14.60
CA TYR A 522 29.98 4.38 -15.42
C TYR A 522 31.07 3.45 -15.98
N ASP A 523 31.54 2.47 -15.19
CA ASP A 523 32.62 1.55 -15.58
C ASP A 523 32.10 0.17 -16.05
N PRO A 524 32.40 -0.30 -17.28
CA PRO A 524 31.98 -1.61 -17.82
C PRO A 524 32.89 -2.78 -17.39
N PRO A 525 32.52 -4.07 -17.61
CA PRO A 525 31.69 -4.57 -18.72
C PRO A 525 30.19 -4.46 -18.47
N LEU A 526 29.55 -3.52 -19.19
CA LEU A 526 28.12 -3.61 -19.46
C LEU A 526 27.89 -4.84 -20.34
N PRO A 527 26.87 -5.67 -20.08
CA PRO A 527 26.70 -6.94 -20.78
C PRO A 527 26.58 -6.72 -22.30
N LEU A 528 27.41 -7.43 -23.08
CA LEU A 528 27.37 -7.44 -24.54
C LEU A 528 26.20 -8.32 -25.04
N PRO A 529 25.62 -8.02 -26.22
CA PRO A 529 24.55 -8.82 -26.81
C PRO A 529 25.09 -10.17 -27.31
N ASP A 530 24.39 -11.23 -26.91
CA ASP A 530 24.47 -12.64 -27.34
C ASP A 530 25.81 -13.39 -27.25
N SER A 531 25.86 -14.35 -26.32
CA SER A 531 26.37 -15.68 -26.65
C SER A 531 25.59 -16.74 -25.87
N ALA A 532 24.79 -17.49 -26.62
CA ALA A 532 24.14 -18.70 -26.17
C ALA A 532 25.18 -19.71 -25.63
N SER A 533 25.08 -20.00 -24.34
CA SER A 533 25.51 -21.27 -23.76
C SER A 533 24.44 -21.68 -22.74
N ASN A 534 23.71 -22.76 -23.03
CA ASN A 534 22.64 -23.31 -22.19
C ASN A 534 23.01 -23.30 -20.70
N PRO A 535 22.33 -22.50 -19.86
CA PRO A 535 22.29 -22.72 -18.43
C PRO A 535 21.16 -23.70 -18.10
N SER A 536 21.31 -24.42 -16.99
CA SER A 536 20.17 -25.08 -16.34
C SER A 536 19.03 -24.08 -16.16
N ALA A 537 17.78 -24.49 -16.41
CA ALA A 537 16.60 -23.64 -16.36
C ALA A 537 16.57 -22.63 -15.19
N ASP A 538 16.25 -21.37 -15.48
CA ASP A 538 16.21 -20.24 -14.53
C ASP A 538 15.14 -20.41 -13.44
N TYR A 539 14.08 -21.15 -13.73
CA TYR A 539 12.93 -21.35 -12.85
C TYR A 539 12.49 -22.82 -12.81
N ASP A 540 11.77 -23.21 -11.75
CA ASP A 540 11.18 -24.55 -11.67
C ASP A 540 9.94 -24.65 -12.55
N VAL A 541 9.08 -23.63 -12.50
CA VAL A 541 7.88 -23.52 -13.34
C VAL A 541 7.75 -22.10 -13.87
N ILE A 542 7.37 -21.94 -15.14
CA ILE A 542 6.77 -20.70 -15.64
C ILE A 542 5.35 -21.02 -16.12
N ILE A 543 4.38 -20.25 -15.64
CA ILE A 543 3.00 -20.23 -16.11
C ILE A 543 2.89 -19.04 -17.06
N ARG A 544 2.71 -19.29 -18.37
CA ARG A 544 2.76 -18.28 -19.43
C ARG A 544 1.39 -17.78 -19.86
N ASN A 545 1.34 -16.57 -20.41
CA ASN A 545 0.18 -16.01 -21.12
C ASN A 545 -1.10 -15.94 -20.29
N GLY A 546 -0.97 -15.82 -18.96
CA GLY A 546 -2.10 -15.79 -18.05
C GLY A 546 -2.73 -14.41 -17.92
N ARG A 547 -4.03 -14.39 -17.60
CA ARG A 547 -4.69 -13.24 -16.97
C ARG A 547 -4.35 -13.25 -15.49
N ILE A 548 -3.36 -12.48 -15.09
CA ILE A 548 -2.86 -12.45 -13.71
C ILE A 548 -3.81 -11.58 -12.88
N ILE A 549 -4.46 -12.21 -11.90
CA ILE A 549 -5.23 -11.54 -10.85
C ILE A 549 -4.48 -11.77 -9.55
N ASP A 550 -3.73 -10.76 -9.10
CA ASP A 550 -2.75 -10.91 -8.02
C ASP A 550 -3.34 -11.13 -6.62
N GLY A 551 -4.67 -11.04 -6.47
CA GLY A 551 -5.39 -11.18 -5.20
C GLY A 551 -5.59 -9.88 -4.42
N SER A 552 -5.02 -8.75 -4.86
CA SER A 552 -5.16 -7.45 -4.18
C SER A 552 -6.53 -6.79 -4.39
N GLY A 553 -7.27 -7.22 -5.42
CA GLY A 553 -8.50 -6.59 -5.89
C GLY A 553 -8.29 -5.55 -7.00
N ASN A 554 -7.04 -5.33 -7.43
CA ASN A 554 -6.70 -4.51 -8.59
C ASN A 554 -7.14 -5.17 -9.91
N PRO A 555 -7.35 -4.39 -11.00
CA PRO A 555 -7.53 -4.93 -12.34
C PRO A 555 -6.43 -5.90 -12.73
N TRP A 556 -6.80 -6.93 -13.49
CA TRP A 556 -5.88 -7.95 -13.98
C TRP A 556 -4.85 -7.42 -14.98
N VAL A 557 -3.70 -8.10 -15.07
CA VAL A 557 -2.67 -7.83 -16.09
C VAL A 557 -2.36 -9.08 -16.90
N SER A 558 -1.98 -8.94 -18.17
CA SER A 558 -1.50 -10.06 -18.98
C SER A 558 -0.04 -10.32 -18.66
N GLY A 559 0.35 -11.59 -18.48
CA GLY A 559 1.76 -11.92 -18.33
C GLY A 559 2.00 -13.35 -17.84
N ASP A 560 3.22 -13.56 -17.38
CA ASP A 560 3.72 -14.84 -16.91
C ASP A 560 4.00 -14.79 -15.40
N VAL A 561 3.93 -15.96 -14.75
CA VAL A 561 4.32 -16.15 -13.34
C VAL A 561 5.39 -17.23 -13.27
N ALA A 562 6.55 -16.89 -12.71
CA ALA A 562 7.65 -17.82 -12.45
C ALA A 562 7.66 -18.28 -10.99
N ILE A 563 7.87 -19.58 -10.80
CA ILE A 563 8.04 -20.25 -9.51
C ILE A 563 9.48 -20.77 -9.41
N ARG A 564 10.13 -20.51 -8.27
CA ARG A 564 11.43 -21.09 -7.91
C ARG A 564 11.38 -21.57 -6.46
N GLY A 565 11.68 -22.85 -6.25
CA GLY A 565 11.47 -23.53 -4.98
C GLY A 565 10.03 -23.41 -4.53
N ASN A 566 9.82 -22.86 -3.34
CA ASN A 566 8.50 -22.62 -2.77
C ASN A 566 7.98 -21.19 -2.93
N ARG A 567 8.68 -20.34 -3.70
CA ARG A 567 8.34 -18.91 -3.84
C ARG A 567 8.00 -18.53 -5.28
N ILE A 568 7.19 -17.49 -5.38
CA ILE A 568 7.01 -16.73 -6.62
C ILE A 568 8.29 -15.94 -6.86
N ALA A 569 8.94 -16.19 -7.98
CA ALA A 569 10.26 -15.66 -8.30
C ALA A 569 10.21 -14.52 -9.32
N GLY A 570 9.13 -14.41 -10.09
CA GLY A 570 8.93 -13.35 -11.07
C GLY A 570 7.49 -13.30 -11.56
N ILE A 571 7.04 -12.10 -11.93
CA ILE A 571 5.73 -11.84 -12.54
C ILE A 571 5.97 -10.78 -13.63
N GLY A 572 5.40 -10.96 -14.81
CA GLY A 572 5.54 -10.01 -15.92
C GLY A 572 5.85 -10.72 -17.24
N ASP A 573 6.62 -10.07 -18.12
CA ASP A 573 7.08 -10.70 -19.36
C ASP A 573 8.28 -11.63 -19.08
N LEU A 574 8.08 -12.94 -19.25
CA LEU A 574 9.11 -13.97 -19.03
C LEU A 574 9.33 -14.81 -20.30
N HIS A 575 9.05 -14.26 -21.50
CA HIS A 575 9.14 -15.00 -22.76
C HIS A 575 10.54 -15.59 -23.02
N ALA A 576 11.58 -14.85 -22.64
CA ALA A 576 12.98 -15.24 -22.80
C ALA A 576 13.50 -16.15 -21.66
N ALA A 577 12.77 -16.25 -20.54
CA ALA A 577 13.19 -17.04 -19.39
C ALA A 577 12.93 -18.55 -19.60
N GLN A 578 13.84 -19.37 -19.08
CA GLN A 578 13.72 -20.83 -19.14
C GLN A 578 13.20 -21.41 -17.82
N ALA A 579 12.38 -22.46 -17.90
CA ALA A 579 11.92 -23.20 -16.73
C ALA A 579 11.99 -24.71 -16.95
N LYS A 580 12.11 -25.48 -15.87
CA LYS A 580 12.03 -26.96 -15.95
C LYS A 580 10.68 -27.41 -16.49
N ARG A 581 9.62 -26.66 -16.18
CA ARG A 581 8.27 -26.87 -16.70
C ARG A 581 7.67 -25.54 -17.16
N ILE A 582 7.07 -25.52 -18.34
CA ILE A 582 6.32 -24.38 -18.86
C ILE A 582 4.85 -24.81 -18.98
N ILE A 583 3.95 -24.02 -18.44
CA ILE A 583 2.50 -24.19 -18.52
C ILE A 583 1.95 -23.04 -19.35
N ASP A 584 1.12 -23.33 -20.34
CA ASP A 584 0.40 -22.31 -21.09
C ASP A 584 -0.96 -22.05 -20.43
N ALA A 585 -1.15 -20.83 -19.94
CA ALA A 585 -2.37 -20.34 -19.30
C ALA A 585 -3.13 -19.36 -20.21
N SER A 586 -2.93 -19.43 -21.52
CA SER A 586 -3.67 -18.64 -22.51
C SER A 586 -5.18 -18.73 -22.29
N GLY A 587 -5.83 -17.59 -22.11
CA GLY A 587 -7.28 -17.49 -21.84
C GLY A 587 -7.70 -17.90 -20.41
N MET A 588 -6.75 -18.28 -19.56
CA MET A 588 -6.98 -18.66 -18.17
C MET A 588 -6.56 -17.55 -17.21
N VAL A 589 -7.10 -17.59 -16.00
CA VAL A 589 -6.68 -16.75 -14.88
C VAL A 589 -5.57 -17.45 -14.11
N VAL A 590 -4.56 -16.68 -13.72
CA VAL A 590 -3.53 -17.09 -12.76
C VAL A 590 -3.72 -16.24 -11.50
N SER A 591 -4.08 -16.87 -10.39
CA SER A 591 -4.38 -16.20 -9.11
C SER A 591 -3.57 -16.81 -7.96
N PRO A 592 -3.52 -16.17 -6.78
CA PRO A 592 -3.08 -16.88 -5.59
C PRO A 592 -3.99 -18.09 -5.36
N GLY A 593 -3.45 -19.09 -4.66
CA GLY A 593 -4.21 -20.24 -4.21
C GLY A 593 -5.33 -19.83 -3.26
N PHE A 594 -6.48 -20.49 -3.39
CA PHE A 594 -7.66 -20.11 -2.60
C PHE A 594 -7.49 -20.55 -1.15
N ILE A 595 -8.01 -19.73 -0.25
CA ILE A 595 -7.99 -19.95 1.20
C ILE A 595 -9.41 -20.23 1.65
N ASP A 596 -9.62 -21.44 2.17
CA ASP A 596 -10.85 -21.84 2.84
C ASP A 596 -10.84 -21.27 4.26
N MET A 597 -11.61 -20.19 4.49
CA MET A 597 -11.64 -19.48 5.77
C MET A 597 -12.21 -20.33 6.92
N LEU A 598 -13.02 -21.32 6.59
CA LEU A 598 -13.59 -22.23 7.57
C LEU A 598 -13.84 -23.59 6.94
N GLY A 599 -12.99 -24.54 7.31
CA GLY A 599 -13.16 -25.95 7.00
C GLY A 599 -13.13 -26.82 8.25
N GLN A 600 -13.23 -28.13 8.06
CA GLN A 600 -13.42 -29.12 9.14
C GLN A 600 -12.44 -30.31 8.99
N SER A 601 -11.24 -30.08 8.45
CA SER A 601 -10.32 -31.14 8.02
C SER A 601 -9.29 -31.59 9.07
N GLU A 602 -9.34 -31.06 10.29
CA GLU A 602 -8.33 -31.28 11.35
C GLU A 602 -7.99 -32.76 11.57
N MET A 603 -9.02 -33.58 11.75
CA MET A 603 -8.87 -35.02 11.92
C MET A 603 -8.88 -35.77 10.58
N ALA A 604 -9.56 -35.21 9.58
CA ALA A 604 -9.72 -35.84 8.27
C ALA A 604 -8.38 -36.08 7.57
N LEU A 605 -7.46 -35.10 7.62
CA LEU A 605 -6.13 -35.21 7.01
C LEU A 605 -5.25 -36.31 7.63
N LEU A 606 -5.53 -36.74 8.86
CA LEU A 606 -4.84 -37.86 9.50
C LEU A 606 -5.39 -39.23 9.08
N ILE A 607 -6.62 -39.27 8.53
CA ILE A 607 -7.32 -40.47 8.10
C ILE A 607 -7.10 -40.69 6.59
N ASP A 608 -7.32 -39.64 5.80
CA ASP A 608 -7.09 -39.61 4.36
C ASP A 608 -6.40 -38.29 4.02
N ASN A 609 -5.20 -38.35 3.47
CA ASN A 609 -4.30 -37.21 3.31
C ASN A 609 -4.15 -36.80 1.85
N ARG A 610 -5.26 -36.76 1.11
CA ARG A 610 -5.28 -36.53 -0.35
C ARG A 610 -5.90 -35.19 -0.72
N SER A 611 -6.82 -34.68 0.09
CA SER A 611 -7.46 -33.36 -0.05
C SER A 611 -8.07 -33.10 -1.43
N LEU A 612 -8.62 -34.14 -2.07
CA LEU A 612 -9.14 -34.07 -3.44
C LEU A 612 -10.23 -33.00 -3.59
N SER A 613 -11.22 -33.02 -2.70
CA SER A 613 -12.31 -32.03 -2.68
C SER A 613 -11.82 -30.58 -2.55
N LYS A 614 -10.73 -30.34 -1.80
CA LYS A 614 -10.16 -29.01 -1.58
C LYS A 614 -9.34 -28.56 -2.80
N LEU A 615 -8.37 -29.38 -3.21
CA LEU A 615 -7.46 -29.10 -4.31
C LEU A 615 -8.20 -28.96 -5.65
N SER A 616 -9.22 -29.77 -5.92
CA SER A 616 -10.02 -29.67 -7.16
C SER A 616 -10.82 -28.37 -7.28
N GLN A 617 -10.99 -27.64 -6.18
CA GLN A 617 -11.62 -26.33 -6.14
C GLN A 617 -10.62 -25.17 -6.23
N GLY A 618 -9.32 -25.44 -6.24
CA GLY A 618 -8.27 -24.40 -6.23
C GLY A 618 -7.80 -24.00 -4.83
N ILE A 619 -8.17 -24.74 -3.78
CA ILE A 619 -7.82 -24.42 -2.39
C ILE A 619 -6.41 -24.92 -2.09
N THR A 620 -5.58 -24.01 -1.57
CA THR A 620 -4.19 -24.30 -1.15
C THR A 620 -4.00 -24.19 0.36
N THR A 621 -4.93 -23.54 1.05
CA THR A 621 -4.86 -23.28 2.49
C THR A 621 -6.23 -23.43 3.12
N GLU A 622 -6.30 -24.02 4.30
CA GLU A 622 -7.52 -24.19 5.08
C GLU A 622 -7.33 -23.73 6.52
N ILE A 623 -8.35 -23.07 7.06
CA ILE A 623 -8.45 -22.66 8.46
C ILE A 623 -9.56 -23.48 9.13
N THR A 624 -9.28 -24.01 10.31
CA THR A 624 -10.16 -24.95 11.01
C THR A 624 -10.38 -24.58 12.49
N GLY A 625 -11.12 -25.41 13.21
CA GLY A 625 -11.44 -25.20 14.63
C GLY A 625 -12.61 -24.24 14.78
N GLU A 626 -13.84 -24.64 14.47
CA GLU A 626 -15.03 -23.78 14.59
C GLU A 626 -15.47 -23.58 16.06
N GLY A 627 -15.37 -24.62 16.88
CA GLY A 627 -15.82 -24.61 18.27
C GLY A 627 -15.31 -25.80 19.09
N ALA A 628 -15.23 -26.98 18.48
CA ALA A 628 -14.31 -28.04 18.88
C ALA A 628 -12.98 -27.87 18.11
N SER A 629 -11.91 -28.52 18.57
CA SER A 629 -10.60 -28.47 17.92
C SER A 629 -9.78 -29.72 18.19
N ALA A 630 -8.77 -30.00 17.37
CA ALA A 630 -7.94 -31.21 17.51
C ALA A 630 -7.22 -31.36 18.86
N ALA A 631 -7.02 -30.25 19.59
CA ALA A 631 -6.43 -30.20 20.92
C ALA A 631 -7.08 -29.07 21.76
N PRO A 632 -6.99 -29.10 23.10
CA PRO A 632 -6.35 -30.10 23.94
C PRO A 632 -7.12 -31.42 24.00
N GLN A 633 -6.41 -32.52 24.25
CA GLN A 633 -6.98 -33.86 24.45
C GLN A 633 -6.53 -34.42 25.81
N ASP A 634 -7.46 -35.12 26.45
CA ASP A 634 -7.27 -35.84 27.71
C ASP A 634 -8.04 -37.18 27.67
N ALA A 635 -7.99 -37.95 28.75
CA ALA A 635 -8.65 -39.25 28.77
C ALA A 635 -10.18 -39.16 28.59
N GLN A 636 -10.80 -38.06 29.01
CA GLN A 636 -12.25 -37.88 28.93
C GLN A 636 -12.70 -37.50 27.51
N THR A 637 -12.06 -36.50 26.92
CA THR A 637 -12.31 -36.03 25.54
C THR A 637 -12.01 -37.12 24.50
N ILE A 638 -10.94 -37.92 24.71
CA ILE A 638 -10.64 -39.07 23.85
C ILE A 638 -11.73 -40.15 23.97
N ALA A 639 -12.21 -40.44 25.19
CA ALA A 639 -13.23 -41.47 25.40
C ALA A 639 -14.55 -41.15 24.69
N GLN A 640 -14.93 -39.87 24.58
CA GLN A 640 -16.12 -39.43 23.86
C GLN A 640 -15.99 -39.65 22.34
N GLN A 641 -14.80 -39.47 21.78
CA GLN A 641 -14.53 -39.62 20.34
C GLN A 641 -14.14 -41.06 19.95
N GLN A 642 -13.80 -41.92 20.91
CA GLN A 642 -13.27 -43.28 20.68
C GLN A 642 -14.09 -44.12 19.68
N PRO A 643 -15.44 -44.12 19.70
CA PRO A 643 -16.22 -44.89 18.74
C PRO A 643 -15.96 -44.49 17.28
N GLU A 644 -15.76 -43.20 17.02
CA GLU A 644 -15.44 -42.68 15.69
C GLU A 644 -13.98 -42.96 15.32
N LEU A 645 -13.06 -42.76 16.27
CA LEU A 645 -11.63 -43.04 16.07
C LEU A 645 -11.37 -44.52 15.72
N ASP A 646 -12.08 -45.45 16.38
CA ASP A 646 -11.98 -46.89 16.13
C ASP A 646 -12.40 -47.26 14.71
N GLN A 647 -13.44 -46.58 14.17
CA GLN A 647 -13.92 -46.79 12.80
C GLN A 647 -12.85 -46.48 11.75
N TYR A 648 -12.01 -45.48 12.02
CA TYR A 648 -10.95 -45.03 11.10
C TYR A 648 -9.57 -45.55 11.46
N HIS A 649 -9.46 -46.39 12.50
CA HIS A 649 -8.19 -46.86 13.05
C HIS A 649 -7.22 -45.72 13.41
N LEU A 650 -7.78 -44.56 13.76
CA LEU A 650 -7.01 -43.40 14.18
C LEU A 650 -6.80 -43.47 15.69
N LYS A 651 -5.57 -43.23 16.13
CA LYS A 651 -5.26 -43.08 17.55
C LYS A 651 -4.86 -41.64 17.82
N ILE A 652 -5.53 -41.01 18.77
CA ILE A 652 -5.08 -39.75 19.36
C ILE A 652 -3.92 -40.08 20.31
N ASP A 653 -2.71 -39.75 19.89
CA ASP A 653 -1.47 -39.91 20.65
C ASP A 653 -0.82 -38.56 21.03
N TRP A 654 -1.62 -37.49 21.01
CA TRP A 654 -1.27 -36.14 21.42
C TRP A 654 -2.23 -35.66 22.52
N SER A 655 -1.78 -34.68 23.30
CA SER A 655 -2.58 -33.94 24.29
C SER A 655 -2.60 -32.44 23.98
N THR A 656 -1.55 -31.91 23.38
CA THR A 656 -1.38 -30.48 23.10
C THR A 656 -1.48 -30.16 21.61
N LEU A 657 -1.69 -28.88 21.27
CA LEU A 657 -1.74 -28.42 19.88
C LEU A 657 -0.40 -28.59 19.17
N SER A 658 0.72 -28.35 19.87
CA SER A 658 2.06 -28.61 19.35
C SER A 658 2.28 -30.07 18.96
N GLU A 659 1.80 -31.01 19.77
CA GLU A 659 1.91 -32.45 19.48
C GLU A 659 1.02 -32.86 18.30
N TYR A 660 -0.19 -32.31 18.18
CA TYR A 660 -1.04 -32.48 17.01
C TYR A 660 -0.36 -31.94 15.74
N PHE A 661 0.20 -30.73 15.79
CA PHE A 661 0.95 -30.17 14.66
C PHE A 661 2.17 -31.01 14.29
N ALA A 662 2.92 -31.51 15.28
CA ALA A 662 4.03 -32.43 15.03
C ALA A 662 3.55 -33.75 14.38
N ARG A 663 2.33 -34.21 14.72
CA ARG A 663 1.71 -35.39 14.11
C ARG A 663 1.43 -35.18 12.62
N LEU A 664 0.87 -34.02 12.25
CA LEU A 664 0.63 -33.65 10.85
C LEU A 664 1.93 -33.42 10.09
N GLU A 665 2.91 -32.73 10.68
CA GLU A 665 4.22 -32.48 10.05
C GLU A 665 4.96 -33.78 9.72
N LYS A 666 4.82 -34.79 10.59
CA LYS A 666 5.41 -36.12 10.37
C LYS A 666 4.82 -36.82 9.13
N THR A 667 3.55 -36.61 8.82
CA THR A 667 2.88 -37.19 7.64
C THR A 667 2.94 -36.29 6.41
N GLY A 668 3.19 -34.99 6.59
CA GLY A 668 2.98 -33.96 5.57
C GLY A 668 1.49 -33.72 5.33
N THR A 669 1.13 -32.60 4.69
CA THR A 669 -0.25 -32.30 4.26
C THR A 669 -0.26 -31.82 2.80
N PRO A 670 -1.29 -32.12 1.99
CA PRO A 670 -1.39 -31.60 0.62
C PRO A 670 -1.59 -30.09 0.55
N ILE A 671 -2.30 -29.53 1.53
CA ILE A 671 -2.62 -28.10 1.66
C ILE A 671 -2.03 -27.52 2.94
N ASN A 672 -1.83 -26.20 2.98
CA ASN A 672 -1.49 -25.52 4.23
C ASN A 672 -2.67 -25.57 5.20
N ILE A 673 -2.42 -25.68 6.49
CA ILE A 673 -3.48 -25.75 7.50
C ILE A 673 -3.12 -24.94 8.75
N GLY A 674 -4.06 -24.14 9.23
CA GLY A 674 -4.02 -23.43 10.51
C GLY A 674 -5.32 -23.67 11.29
N THR A 675 -5.30 -23.52 12.61
CA THR A 675 -6.48 -23.78 13.43
C THR A 675 -6.64 -22.81 14.59
N TYR A 676 -7.90 -22.58 14.97
CA TYR A 676 -8.28 -21.96 16.23
C TYR A 676 -8.29 -23.01 17.36
N ILE A 677 -8.18 -22.53 18.61
CA ILE A 677 -8.54 -23.33 19.79
C ILE A 677 -10.06 -23.19 20.05
N GLY A 678 -10.77 -24.31 20.08
CA GLY A 678 -12.20 -24.33 20.29
C GLY A 678 -12.60 -24.20 21.76
N ALA A 679 -13.46 -23.23 22.09
CA ALA A 679 -13.93 -23.03 23.46
C ALA A 679 -14.73 -24.23 24.00
N ALA A 680 -15.46 -24.97 23.14
CA ALA A 680 -16.17 -26.18 23.55
C ALA A 680 -15.17 -27.29 23.90
N GLN A 681 -14.10 -27.46 23.12
CA GLN A 681 -13.03 -28.42 23.40
C GLN A 681 -12.38 -28.16 24.77
N VAL A 682 -12.09 -26.88 25.07
CA VAL A 682 -11.54 -26.46 26.36
C VAL A 682 -12.50 -26.77 27.52
N ARG A 683 -13.81 -26.57 27.29
CA ARG A 683 -14.84 -26.88 28.27
C ARG A 683 -14.92 -28.39 28.55
N GLU A 684 -14.94 -29.20 27.49
CA GLU A 684 -14.99 -30.66 27.59
C GLU A 684 -13.81 -31.21 28.38
N ALA A 685 -12.60 -30.73 28.10
CA ALA A 685 -11.37 -31.13 28.79
C ALA A 685 -11.33 -30.80 30.29
N VAL A 686 -12.11 -29.82 30.75
CA VAL A 686 -12.10 -29.37 32.17
C VAL A 686 -13.32 -29.84 32.95
N MET A 687 -14.49 -29.81 32.32
CA MET A 687 -15.77 -30.02 33.00
C MET A 687 -16.77 -30.91 32.23
N GLY A 688 -16.39 -31.44 31.06
CA GLY A 688 -17.24 -32.28 30.23
C GLY A 688 -18.49 -31.56 29.70
N ASP A 689 -19.53 -32.34 29.43
CA ASP A 689 -20.78 -31.89 28.78
C ASP A 689 -21.82 -31.28 29.72
N ALA A 690 -21.41 -30.84 30.92
CA ALA A 690 -22.36 -30.40 31.95
C ALA A 690 -22.98 -29.03 31.62
N ASP A 691 -24.30 -28.89 31.72
CA ASP A 691 -24.98 -27.58 31.63
C ASP A 691 -24.88 -26.80 32.96
N ARG A 692 -23.70 -26.22 33.20
CA ARG A 692 -23.43 -25.32 34.33
C ARG A 692 -22.33 -24.32 34.00
N ALA A 693 -22.21 -23.26 34.79
CA ALA A 693 -21.03 -22.41 34.76
C ALA A 693 -19.80 -23.16 35.33
N PRO A 694 -18.57 -22.87 34.86
CA PRO A 694 -17.36 -23.35 35.51
C PRO A 694 -17.25 -22.75 36.91
N THR A 695 -16.71 -23.52 37.84
CA THR A 695 -16.21 -22.98 39.11
C THR A 695 -14.98 -22.09 38.86
N PRO A 696 -14.58 -21.22 39.81
CA PRO A 696 -13.40 -20.38 39.62
C PRO A 696 -12.13 -21.18 39.27
N ASP A 697 -11.91 -22.32 39.92
CA ASP A 697 -10.75 -23.18 39.65
C ASP A 697 -10.81 -23.85 38.27
N GLU A 698 -12.02 -24.21 37.80
CA GLU A 698 -12.21 -24.74 36.44
C GLU A 698 -11.98 -23.65 35.40
N LEU A 699 -12.48 -22.44 35.61
CA LEU A 699 -12.26 -21.32 34.69
C LEU A 699 -10.77 -20.99 34.55
N GLU A 700 -10.00 -20.99 35.63
CA GLU A 700 -8.56 -20.77 35.56
C GLU A 700 -7.82 -21.89 34.81
N LYS A 701 -8.26 -23.16 34.93
CA LYS A 701 -7.73 -24.25 34.09
C LYS A 701 -8.06 -24.04 32.62
N MET A 702 -9.30 -23.64 32.31
CA MET A 702 -9.72 -23.36 30.93
C MET A 702 -8.89 -22.22 30.32
N LYS A 703 -8.66 -21.14 31.08
CA LYS A 703 -7.77 -20.02 30.70
C LYS A 703 -6.34 -20.50 30.44
N ALA A 704 -5.81 -21.39 31.27
CA ALA A 704 -4.48 -21.95 31.07
C ALA A 704 -4.36 -22.77 29.77
N LEU A 705 -5.37 -23.57 29.43
CA LEU A 705 -5.41 -24.33 28.17
C LEU A 705 -5.48 -23.41 26.95
N VAL A 706 -6.25 -22.33 27.01
CA VAL A 706 -6.28 -21.30 25.94
C VAL A 706 -4.91 -20.64 25.80
N ALA A 707 -4.28 -20.22 26.90
CA ALA A 707 -2.95 -19.63 26.87
C ALA A 707 -1.91 -20.58 26.26
N GLU A 708 -1.94 -21.86 26.65
CA GLU A 708 -1.06 -22.89 26.10
C GLU A 708 -1.27 -23.05 24.59
N ALA A 709 -2.51 -23.20 24.12
CA ALA A 709 -2.78 -23.36 22.69
C ALA A 709 -2.35 -22.13 21.87
N MET A 710 -2.56 -20.91 22.39
CA MET A 710 -2.10 -19.68 21.75
C MET A 710 -0.57 -19.62 21.65
N GLN A 711 0.16 -20.02 22.69
CA GLN A 711 1.63 -20.11 22.67
C GLN A 711 2.13 -21.17 21.67
N GLN A 712 1.32 -22.20 21.42
CA GLN A 712 1.61 -23.28 20.48
C GLN A 712 1.23 -22.93 19.02
N GLY A 713 0.67 -21.75 18.79
CA GLY A 713 0.42 -21.20 17.47
C GLY A 713 -1.04 -21.22 17.00
N ALA A 714 -2.02 -21.43 17.89
CA ALA A 714 -3.44 -21.23 17.56
C ALA A 714 -3.69 -19.80 17.06
N PHE A 715 -4.58 -19.64 16.08
CA PHE A 715 -4.90 -18.33 15.48
C PHE A 715 -5.73 -17.42 16.38
N GLY A 716 -6.37 -18.04 17.36
CA GLY A 716 -7.27 -17.37 18.27
C GLY A 716 -8.13 -18.39 18.98
N ILE A 717 -9.20 -17.90 19.59
CA ILE A 717 -10.24 -18.74 20.18
C ILE A 717 -11.51 -18.69 19.33
N SER A 718 -12.11 -19.84 19.09
CA SER A 718 -13.36 -19.98 18.36
C SER A 718 -14.48 -20.55 19.22
N THR A 719 -15.72 -20.32 18.81
CA THR A 719 -16.92 -20.78 19.53
C THR A 719 -17.97 -21.29 18.55
N ALA A 720 -18.67 -22.37 18.93
CA ALA A 720 -19.91 -22.80 18.28
C ALA A 720 -21.05 -22.80 19.31
N LEU A 721 -21.65 -21.62 19.50
CA LEU A 721 -22.58 -21.34 20.60
C LEU A 721 -24.00 -21.87 20.35
N ILE A 722 -24.30 -22.30 19.13
CA ILE A 722 -25.55 -22.97 18.79
C ILE A 722 -25.60 -24.42 19.34
N TYR A 723 -24.45 -25.07 19.56
CA TYR A 723 -24.37 -26.49 19.92
C TYR A 723 -23.86 -26.71 21.36
N PRO A 724 -24.41 -27.68 22.10
CA PRO A 724 -23.77 -28.20 23.31
C PRO A 724 -22.36 -28.77 23.04
N PRO A 725 -21.42 -28.64 23.99
CA PRO A 725 -21.54 -27.92 25.27
C PRO A 725 -21.29 -26.41 25.16
N GLY A 726 -20.87 -25.89 23.99
CA GLY A 726 -20.64 -24.46 23.77
C GLY A 726 -21.87 -23.58 24.06
N HIS A 727 -23.06 -24.11 23.81
CA HIS A 727 -24.35 -23.47 24.11
C HIS A 727 -24.52 -23.10 25.59
N TYR A 728 -23.95 -23.90 26.50
CA TYR A 728 -24.08 -23.68 27.94
C TYR A 728 -23.22 -22.53 28.46
N ALA A 729 -22.16 -22.19 27.73
CA ALA A 729 -21.20 -21.15 28.10
C ALA A 729 -21.89 -19.78 28.18
N LYS A 730 -21.67 -19.08 29.29
CA LYS A 730 -22.14 -17.71 29.48
C LYS A 730 -21.19 -16.75 28.81
N THR A 731 -21.69 -15.59 28.36
CA THR A 731 -20.84 -14.63 27.66
C THR A 731 -19.65 -14.17 28.52
N GLU A 732 -19.82 -14.07 29.84
CA GLU A 732 -18.76 -13.68 30.78
C GLU A 732 -17.65 -14.72 30.84
N GLU A 733 -17.99 -16.01 30.75
CA GLU A 733 -17.01 -17.11 30.59
C GLU A 733 -16.26 -16.94 29.27
N LEU A 734 -16.96 -16.67 28.16
CA LEU A 734 -16.35 -16.46 26.85
C LEU A 734 -15.42 -15.24 26.81
N ILE A 735 -15.79 -14.14 27.49
CA ILE A 735 -14.95 -12.94 27.61
C ILE A 735 -13.66 -13.25 28.36
N GLU A 736 -13.72 -14.03 29.45
CA GLU A 736 -12.51 -14.41 30.20
C GLU A 736 -11.55 -15.26 29.37
N LEU A 737 -12.06 -16.19 28.55
CA LEU A 737 -11.23 -16.99 27.63
C LEU A 737 -10.70 -16.14 26.46
N ALA A 738 -11.53 -15.28 25.89
CA ALA A 738 -11.16 -14.36 24.84
C ALA A 738 -10.10 -13.36 25.30
N ASN A 739 -10.17 -12.85 26.54
CA ASN A 739 -9.15 -12.00 27.14
C ASN A 739 -7.76 -12.68 27.12
N VAL A 740 -7.70 -13.98 27.39
CA VAL A 740 -6.45 -14.74 27.31
C VAL A 740 -5.93 -14.82 25.87
N ALA A 741 -6.79 -15.15 24.91
CA ALA A 741 -6.39 -15.13 23.50
C ALA A 741 -5.92 -13.74 23.04
N GLY A 742 -6.54 -12.67 23.56
CA GLY A 742 -6.15 -11.27 23.34
C GLY A 742 -4.74 -10.94 23.81
N GLN A 743 -4.31 -11.50 24.95
CA GLN A 743 -2.93 -11.32 25.46
C GLN A 743 -1.86 -11.88 24.52
N HIS A 744 -2.23 -12.86 23.68
CA HIS A 744 -1.36 -13.45 22.67
C HIS A 744 -1.59 -12.89 21.27
N GLY A 745 -2.40 -11.84 21.15
CA GLY A 745 -2.72 -11.17 19.91
C GLY A 745 -3.59 -11.98 18.95
N GLY A 746 -4.38 -12.94 19.44
CA GLY A 746 -5.21 -13.81 18.60
C GLY A 746 -6.41 -13.11 17.93
N ILE A 747 -7.39 -13.93 17.54
CA ILE A 747 -8.67 -13.52 16.96
C ILE A 747 -9.81 -14.20 17.74
N TYR A 748 -10.99 -13.58 17.82
CA TYR A 748 -12.20 -14.24 18.29
C TYR A 748 -13.07 -14.63 17.09
N ALA A 749 -13.24 -15.93 16.86
CA ALA A 749 -14.12 -16.41 15.81
C ALA A 749 -15.38 -17.07 16.39
N THR A 750 -16.51 -16.98 15.69
CA THR A 750 -17.76 -17.52 16.23
C THR A 750 -18.74 -18.00 15.18
N HIS A 751 -19.14 -19.26 15.31
CA HIS A 751 -20.49 -19.68 15.02
C HIS A 751 -21.37 -19.20 16.17
N MET A 752 -22.05 -18.08 15.90
CA MET A 752 -22.82 -17.31 16.85
C MET A 752 -23.97 -18.11 17.49
N ARG A 753 -24.46 -17.63 18.64
CA ARG A 753 -25.44 -18.35 19.48
C ARG A 753 -26.78 -18.63 18.79
N SER A 754 -27.19 -17.74 17.90
CA SER A 754 -28.41 -17.89 17.10
C SER A 754 -28.20 -17.17 15.79
N GLU A 755 -28.65 -17.79 14.70
CA GLU A 755 -28.66 -17.21 13.36
C GLU A 755 -30.11 -16.99 12.88
N GLY A 756 -31.08 -17.24 13.76
CA GLY A 756 -32.51 -17.02 13.59
C GLY A 756 -33.06 -16.13 14.68
N GLN A 757 -34.02 -16.56 15.50
CA GLN A 757 -34.88 -15.63 16.28
C GLN A 757 -34.13 -14.57 17.10
N SER A 758 -32.92 -14.89 17.57
CA SER A 758 -32.08 -14.01 18.37
C SER A 758 -30.80 -13.55 17.65
N GLU A 759 -30.78 -13.53 16.32
CA GLU A 759 -29.58 -13.21 15.53
C GLU A 759 -28.98 -11.83 15.87
N VAL A 760 -29.82 -10.84 16.16
CA VAL A 760 -29.40 -9.50 16.59
C VAL A 760 -28.63 -9.56 17.89
N ALA A 761 -29.17 -10.25 18.90
CA ALA A 761 -28.54 -10.38 20.21
C ALA A 761 -27.24 -11.18 20.12
N ALA A 762 -27.17 -12.16 19.21
CA ALA A 762 -25.97 -12.95 18.98
C ALA A 762 -24.86 -12.16 18.26
N VAL A 763 -25.19 -11.25 17.31
CA VAL A 763 -24.21 -10.30 16.77
C VAL A 763 -23.73 -9.35 17.88
N GLU A 764 -24.63 -8.80 18.68
CA GLU A 764 -24.26 -7.95 19.82
C GLU A 764 -23.35 -8.67 20.83
N GLU A 765 -23.60 -9.97 21.08
CA GLU A 765 -22.75 -10.82 21.91
C GLU A 765 -21.34 -10.93 21.31
N ALA A 766 -21.21 -11.26 20.03
CA ALA A 766 -19.92 -11.38 19.36
C ALA A 766 -19.12 -10.06 19.38
N LEU A 767 -19.79 -8.94 19.08
CA LEU A 767 -19.19 -7.61 19.14
C LEU A 767 -18.77 -7.25 20.56
N ARG A 768 -19.56 -7.60 21.58
CA ARG A 768 -19.22 -7.36 22.99
C ARG A 768 -17.98 -8.16 23.41
N ILE A 769 -17.90 -9.43 23.04
CA ILE A 769 -16.75 -10.29 23.35
C ILE A 769 -15.48 -9.68 22.73
N GLY A 770 -15.49 -9.41 21.42
CA GLY A 770 -14.34 -8.81 20.74
C GLY A 770 -13.92 -7.46 21.33
N LYS A 771 -14.88 -6.61 21.70
CA LYS A 771 -14.60 -5.30 22.29
C LYS A 771 -13.99 -5.41 23.69
N GLN A 772 -14.52 -6.27 24.54
CA GLN A 772 -14.00 -6.42 25.92
C GLN A 772 -12.67 -7.16 25.95
N ALA A 773 -12.44 -8.09 25.02
CA ALA A 773 -11.18 -8.82 24.88
C ALA A 773 -10.13 -8.13 24.02
N HIS A 774 -10.46 -6.97 23.43
CA HIS A 774 -9.59 -6.25 22.48
C HIS A 774 -9.13 -7.12 21.30
N LEU A 775 -10.03 -7.98 20.81
CA LEU A 775 -9.78 -8.93 19.74
C LEU A 775 -10.52 -8.52 18.45
N PRO A 776 -9.90 -8.76 17.26
CA PRO A 776 -10.65 -8.84 16.02
C PRO A 776 -11.72 -9.93 16.09
N VAL A 777 -12.81 -9.76 15.36
CA VAL A 777 -13.94 -10.70 15.31
C VAL A 777 -14.12 -11.28 13.91
N GLU A 778 -14.19 -12.61 13.80
CA GLU A 778 -14.64 -13.34 12.60
C GLU A 778 -15.99 -14.01 12.90
N ILE A 779 -17.05 -13.62 12.19
CA ILE A 779 -18.34 -14.32 12.28
C ILE A 779 -18.35 -15.41 11.23
N PHE A 780 -18.31 -16.65 11.70
CA PHE A 780 -18.30 -17.81 10.83
C PHE A 780 -19.63 -17.98 10.10
N HIS A 781 -19.53 -18.34 8.82
CA HIS A 781 -20.63 -18.70 7.90
C HIS A 781 -21.93 -17.88 8.06
N LEU A 782 -21.79 -16.56 8.19
CA LEU A 782 -22.86 -15.59 8.48
C LEU A 782 -24.13 -15.87 7.67
N LYS A 783 -25.29 -16.01 8.34
CA LYS A 783 -26.57 -16.22 7.68
C LYS A 783 -27.76 -15.73 8.50
N VAL A 784 -28.93 -15.72 7.87
CA VAL A 784 -30.24 -15.49 8.51
C VAL A 784 -31.13 -16.71 8.26
N ILE A 785 -31.55 -17.36 9.35
CA ILE A 785 -32.31 -18.61 9.36
C ILE A 785 -33.80 -18.35 9.54
N GLY A 786 -34.59 -18.99 8.69
CA GLY A 786 -36.04 -19.11 8.84
C GLY A 786 -36.84 -18.10 8.01
N ARG A 787 -37.86 -18.61 7.32
CA ARG A 787 -38.72 -17.82 6.40
C ARG A 787 -39.26 -16.50 6.98
N PRO A 788 -39.69 -16.42 8.26
CA PRO A 788 -40.19 -15.15 8.81
C PRO A 788 -39.14 -14.03 8.86
N ARG A 789 -37.85 -14.35 8.74
CA ARG A 789 -36.74 -13.40 8.87
C ARG A 789 -35.97 -13.16 7.57
N TRP A 790 -36.24 -13.94 6.52
CA TRP A 790 -35.64 -13.70 5.21
C TRP A 790 -35.84 -12.24 4.75
N GLY A 791 -34.78 -11.63 4.23
CA GLY A 791 -34.68 -10.20 3.96
C GLY A 791 -34.08 -9.37 5.10
N SER A 792 -33.67 -9.99 6.21
CA SER A 792 -33.05 -9.30 7.35
C SER A 792 -31.54 -9.19 7.25
N MET A 793 -30.88 -9.82 6.26
CA MET A 793 -29.42 -9.69 6.10
C MET A 793 -28.94 -8.23 6.01
N PRO A 794 -29.65 -7.28 5.33
CA PRO A 794 -29.27 -5.87 5.35
C PRO A 794 -29.16 -5.26 6.75
N LYS A 795 -30.02 -5.67 7.68
CA LYS A 795 -29.97 -5.21 9.07
C LYS A 795 -28.72 -5.74 9.77
N ILE A 796 -28.43 -7.03 9.60
CA ILE A 796 -27.26 -7.69 10.20
C ILE A 796 -25.96 -7.12 9.66
N VAL A 797 -25.84 -6.98 8.34
CA VAL A 797 -24.73 -6.28 7.68
C VAL A 797 -24.59 -4.85 8.19
N GLY A 798 -25.70 -4.12 8.35
CA GLY A 798 -25.69 -2.76 8.88
C GLY A 798 -25.13 -2.67 10.30
N MET A 799 -25.42 -3.65 11.16
CA MET A 799 -24.86 -3.72 12.51
C MET A 799 -23.34 -3.97 12.49
N ILE A 800 -22.88 -4.93 11.67
CA ILE A 800 -21.46 -5.23 11.53
C ILE A 800 -20.72 -4.03 10.94
N GLN A 801 -21.27 -3.39 9.91
CA GLN A 801 -20.69 -2.19 9.31
C GLN A 801 -20.61 -1.04 10.31
N ALA A 802 -21.64 -0.81 11.12
CA ALA A 802 -21.61 0.23 12.15
C ALA A 802 -20.52 -0.03 13.21
N ALA A 803 -20.27 -1.29 13.58
CA ALA A 803 -19.16 -1.64 14.47
C ALA A 803 -17.80 -1.36 13.83
N ARG A 804 -17.65 -1.70 12.54
CA ARG A 804 -16.45 -1.40 11.74
C ARG A 804 -16.20 0.10 11.62
N ASP A 805 -17.22 0.88 11.28
CA ASP A 805 -17.14 2.34 11.19
C ASP A 805 -16.81 2.98 12.55
N GLY A 806 -17.21 2.32 13.64
CA GLY A 806 -16.84 2.67 15.02
C GLY A 806 -15.42 2.26 15.44
N GLY A 807 -14.63 1.66 14.54
CA GLY A 807 -13.24 1.27 14.77
C GLY A 807 -13.02 -0.15 15.28
N GLN A 808 -14.06 -1.00 15.37
CA GLN A 808 -13.90 -2.41 15.70
C GLN A 808 -13.50 -3.22 14.46
N ASP A 809 -12.52 -4.12 14.57
CA ASP A 809 -12.15 -5.00 13.46
C ASP A 809 -13.05 -6.25 13.43
N VAL A 810 -14.02 -6.28 12.50
CA VAL A 810 -15.02 -7.35 12.38
C VAL A 810 -15.19 -7.79 10.93
N THR A 811 -15.04 -9.07 10.60
CA THR A 811 -15.39 -9.64 9.28
C THR A 811 -16.24 -10.88 9.46
N ALA A 812 -16.57 -11.53 8.35
CA ALA A 812 -17.28 -12.78 8.32
C ALA A 812 -16.84 -13.62 7.11
N ASP A 813 -17.22 -14.89 7.10
CA ASP A 813 -17.23 -15.73 5.91
C ASP A 813 -18.64 -16.24 5.62
N MET A 814 -18.85 -16.75 4.41
CA MET A 814 -20.07 -17.46 4.00
C MET A 814 -19.73 -18.60 3.06
N TYR A 815 -20.50 -19.69 3.10
CA TYR A 815 -20.55 -20.64 1.99
C TYR A 815 -21.67 -20.23 0.99
N PRO A 816 -21.49 -20.47 -0.32
CA PRO A 816 -22.41 -20.00 -1.37
C PRO A 816 -23.63 -20.94 -1.56
N TYR A 817 -24.31 -21.30 -0.47
CA TYR A 817 -25.47 -22.19 -0.47
C TYR A 817 -26.54 -21.72 0.52
N VAL A 818 -27.81 -21.99 0.20
CA VAL A 818 -28.96 -21.63 1.05
C VAL A 818 -29.32 -22.68 2.11
N ALA A 819 -28.56 -23.78 2.16
CA ALA A 819 -28.72 -24.83 3.16
C ALA A 819 -27.46 -24.97 4.00
N GLY A 820 -27.65 -25.19 5.30
CA GLY A 820 -26.57 -25.58 6.22
C GLY A 820 -26.50 -27.09 6.40
N GLY A 821 -25.37 -27.59 6.88
CA GLY A 821 -25.16 -29.00 7.21
C GLY A 821 -24.64 -29.17 8.64
N THR A 822 -25.25 -30.06 9.42
CA THR A 822 -24.80 -30.43 10.79
C THR A 822 -25.47 -31.75 11.21
N ALA A 823 -25.27 -32.22 12.43
CA ALA A 823 -25.96 -33.41 12.93
C ALA A 823 -27.51 -33.23 12.95
N LEU A 824 -28.24 -34.31 12.70
CA LEU A 824 -29.70 -34.35 12.85
C LEU A 824 -30.14 -34.08 14.29
N ALA A 825 -29.32 -34.50 15.26
CA ALA A 825 -29.54 -34.26 16.67
C ALA A 825 -29.45 -32.77 17.05
N SER A 826 -28.76 -31.94 16.26
CA SER A 826 -28.66 -30.48 16.49
C SER A 826 -30.00 -29.75 16.35
N ALA A 827 -31.00 -30.38 15.73
CA ALA A 827 -32.37 -29.87 15.68
C ALA A 827 -33.16 -30.11 16.98
N LEU A 828 -32.59 -30.76 18.00
CA LEU A 828 -33.23 -30.99 19.29
C LEU A 828 -32.90 -29.87 20.29
N PRO A 829 -33.79 -29.59 21.28
CA PRO A 829 -33.48 -28.63 22.33
C PRO A 829 -32.16 -28.95 23.07
N PRO A 830 -31.29 -27.96 23.34
CA PRO A 830 -29.95 -28.18 23.90
C PRO A 830 -29.95 -28.97 25.20
N TRP A 831 -30.93 -28.75 26.08
CA TRP A 831 -31.06 -29.47 27.36
C TRP A 831 -31.16 -30.99 27.20
N VAL A 832 -31.56 -31.48 26.02
CA VAL A 832 -31.61 -32.92 25.74
C VAL A 832 -30.20 -33.52 25.73
N ALA A 833 -29.16 -32.73 25.41
CA ALA A 833 -27.76 -33.15 25.39
C ALA A 833 -26.99 -32.82 26.69
N ASP A 834 -27.65 -32.35 27.76
CA ASP A 834 -26.95 -32.07 29.03
C ASP A 834 -26.35 -33.37 29.61
N GLY A 835 -25.03 -33.39 29.81
CA GLY A 835 -24.30 -34.61 30.18
C GLY A 835 -23.97 -35.54 28.99
N GLY A 836 -24.04 -35.03 27.76
CA GLY A 836 -23.48 -35.66 26.57
C GLY A 836 -24.42 -36.57 25.79
N THR A 837 -23.88 -37.19 24.73
CA THR A 837 -24.63 -38.01 23.77
C THR A 837 -25.35 -39.19 24.42
N ASP A 838 -24.74 -39.87 25.38
CA ASP A 838 -25.38 -41.00 26.08
C ASP A 838 -26.65 -40.55 26.82
N LYS A 839 -26.62 -39.36 27.43
CA LYS A 839 -27.79 -38.79 28.11
C LYS A 839 -28.85 -38.32 27.14
N LEU A 840 -28.47 -37.79 25.98
CA LEU A 840 -29.39 -37.54 24.87
C LEU A 840 -30.12 -38.81 24.45
N LEU A 841 -29.38 -39.90 24.21
CA LEU A 841 -29.96 -41.18 23.80
C LEU A 841 -30.82 -41.81 24.89
N GLU A 842 -30.46 -41.65 26.17
CA GLU A 842 -31.29 -42.07 27.31
C GLU A 842 -32.60 -41.29 27.35
N ARG A 843 -32.54 -39.96 27.29
CA ARG A 843 -33.71 -39.06 27.32
C ARG A 843 -34.67 -39.32 26.16
N LEU A 844 -34.16 -39.57 24.95
CA LEU A 844 -34.99 -39.87 23.79
C LEU A 844 -35.73 -41.21 23.87
N LYS A 845 -35.43 -42.09 24.84
CA LYS A 845 -36.21 -43.31 25.07
C LYS A 845 -37.47 -43.06 25.91
N ASP A 846 -37.54 -41.93 26.63
CA ASP A 846 -38.69 -41.58 27.46
C ASP A 846 -39.81 -40.89 26.63
N PRO A 847 -41.03 -41.47 26.56
CA PRO A 847 -42.14 -40.87 25.84
C PRO A 847 -42.58 -39.49 26.37
N ALA A 848 -42.44 -39.23 27.68
CA ALA A 848 -42.77 -37.94 28.27
C ALA A 848 -41.77 -36.87 27.80
N VAL A 849 -40.49 -37.22 27.74
CA VAL A 849 -39.44 -36.36 27.19
C VAL A 849 -39.69 -36.07 25.71
N ARG A 850 -39.96 -37.11 24.90
CA ARG A 850 -40.33 -36.91 23.48
C ARG A 850 -41.53 -35.96 23.32
N THR A 851 -42.54 -36.08 24.17
CA THR A 851 -43.72 -35.20 24.14
C THR A 851 -43.36 -33.76 24.44
N LYS A 852 -42.52 -33.52 25.46
CA LYS A 852 -42.00 -32.19 25.78
C LYS A 852 -41.19 -31.61 24.61
N ILE A 853 -40.28 -32.39 24.02
CA ILE A 853 -39.48 -31.97 22.86
C ILE A 853 -40.40 -31.58 21.69
N LYS A 854 -41.44 -32.37 21.38
CA LYS A 854 -42.40 -32.04 20.30
C LYS A 854 -43.13 -30.72 20.56
N GLN A 855 -43.50 -30.45 21.81
CA GLN A 855 -44.18 -29.20 22.18
C GLN A 855 -43.24 -28.01 22.01
N GLU A 856 -41.99 -28.12 22.45
CA GLU A 856 -40.98 -27.07 22.27
C GLU A 856 -40.67 -26.87 20.79
N MET A 857 -40.41 -27.92 20.02
CA MET A 857 -40.07 -27.82 18.59
C MET A 857 -41.23 -27.30 17.70
N ALA A 858 -42.44 -27.12 18.23
CA ALA A 858 -43.58 -26.59 17.49
C ALA A 858 -43.54 -25.06 17.28
N THR A 859 -42.68 -24.34 18.02
CA THR A 859 -42.55 -22.89 17.94
C THR A 859 -41.08 -22.45 17.84
N GLU A 860 -40.86 -21.17 17.51
CA GLU A 860 -39.54 -20.55 17.64
C GLU A 860 -39.21 -20.29 19.12
N HIS A 861 -37.91 -20.23 19.44
CA HIS A 861 -37.42 -19.97 20.80
C HIS A 861 -36.34 -18.87 20.80
N PRO A 862 -36.37 -17.96 21.79
CA PRO A 862 -35.35 -16.92 21.90
C PRO A 862 -33.99 -17.46 22.37
N ASN A 863 -33.95 -18.65 22.97
CA ASN A 863 -32.77 -19.18 23.64
C ASN A 863 -32.08 -20.33 22.88
N TRP A 864 -32.64 -20.80 21.77
CA TRP A 864 -32.06 -21.87 20.95
C TRP A 864 -32.66 -21.87 19.54
N GLU A 865 -31.85 -22.25 18.56
CA GLU A 865 -32.22 -22.28 17.15
C GLU A 865 -32.93 -23.57 16.74
N ASN A 866 -34.22 -23.48 16.45
CA ASN A 866 -35.02 -24.62 16.00
C ASN A 866 -34.82 -24.86 14.49
N LEU A 867 -33.73 -25.55 14.12
CA LEU A 867 -33.37 -25.85 12.72
C LEU A 867 -34.46 -26.61 11.96
N TYR A 868 -35.20 -27.50 12.65
CA TYR A 868 -36.33 -28.22 12.05
C TYR A 868 -37.43 -27.25 11.59
N LEU A 869 -37.85 -26.34 12.47
CA LEU A 869 -38.88 -25.35 12.14
C LEU A 869 -38.35 -24.31 11.14
N GLY A 870 -37.11 -23.84 11.30
CA GLY A 870 -36.45 -22.89 10.41
C GLY A 870 -36.38 -23.39 8.96
N SER A 871 -36.28 -24.70 8.77
CA SER A 871 -36.30 -25.36 7.45
C SER A 871 -37.71 -25.48 6.85
N GLY A 872 -38.75 -25.02 7.54
CA GLY A 872 -40.15 -25.23 7.17
C GLY A 872 -40.67 -26.63 7.53
N GLY A 873 -40.05 -27.29 8.51
CA GLY A 873 -40.42 -28.63 8.97
C GLY A 873 -39.77 -29.78 8.18
N ALA A 874 -40.34 -30.96 8.30
CA ALA A 874 -39.72 -32.22 7.84
C ALA A 874 -39.38 -32.29 6.34
N SER A 875 -40.05 -31.51 5.48
CA SER A 875 -39.74 -31.47 4.05
C SER A 875 -38.46 -30.69 3.73
N GLY A 876 -38.02 -29.80 4.63
CA GLY A 876 -36.79 -29.02 4.48
C GLY A 876 -35.59 -29.60 5.22
N VAL A 877 -35.72 -30.79 5.82
CA VAL A 877 -34.61 -31.51 6.48
C VAL A 877 -34.28 -32.73 5.65
N LEU A 878 -33.11 -32.73 5.01
CA LEU A 878 -32.58 -33.83 4.21
C LEU A 878 -31.56 -34.62 5.03
N VAL A 879 -31.77 -35.92 5.20
CA VAL A 879 -30.81 -36.78 5.91
C VAL A 879 -29.58 -37.02 5.03
N SER A 880 -28.40 -36.80 5.59
CA SER A 880 -27.11 -36.81 4.91
C SER A 880 -26.07 -37.52 5.77
N GLY A 881 -25.76 -38.78 5.45
CA GLY A 881 -24.68 -39.51 6.09
C GLY A 881 -25.10 -40.19 7.39
N ILE A 882 -25.77 -41.33 7.26
CA ILE A 882 -26.01 -42.28 8.35
C ILE A 882 -24.77 -43.16 8.51
N VAL A 883 -24.13 -43.14 9.68
CA VAL A 883 -22.89 -43.90 9.93
C VAL A 883 -23.19 -45.40 10.09
N ASN A 884 -24.30 -45.74 10.72
CA ASN A 884 -24.75 -47.11 10.91
C ASN A 884 -25.06 -47.79 9.57
N ARG A 885 -24.32 -48.87 9.30
CA ARG A 885 -24.37 -49.62 8.03
C ARG A 885 -25.55 -50.58 7.91
N ASP A 886 -26.45 -50.64 8.89
CA ASP A 886 -27.68 -51.44 8.80
C ASP A 886 -28.53 -50.97 7.59
N PRO A 887 -28.75 -51.84 6.57
CA PRO A 887 -29.54 -51.49 5.39
C PRO A 887 -30.95 -50.98 5.73
N ALA A 888 -31.52 -51.37 6.87
CA ALA A 888 -32.86 -50.96 7.30
C ALA A 888 -32.97 -49.44 7.55
N ILE A 889 -31.87 -48.80 7.97
CA ILE A 889 -31.81 -47.35 8.19
C ILE A 889 -30.96 -46.63 7.13
N LYS A 890 -29.87 -47.24 6.63
CA LYS A 890 -28.99 -46.63 5.60
C LYS A 890 -29.76 -46.30 4.31
N LYS A 891 -30.86 -47.00 4.00
CA LYS A 891 -31.77 -46.70 2.87
C LYS A 891 -32.44 -45.31 2.95
N TYR A 892 -32.33 -44.62 4.08
CA TYR A 892 -32.89 -43.28 4.29
C TYR A 892 -31.90 -42.15 4.01
N ASP A 893 -30.63 -42.46 3.73
CA ASP A 893 -29.68 -41.45 3.23
C ASP A 893 -30.18 -40.81 1.94
N GLY A 894 -30.05 -39.49 1.85
CA GLY A 894 -30.54 -38.71 0.71
C GLY A 894 -32.07 -38.56 0.67
N LYS A 895 -32.80 -38.98 1.71
CA LYS A 895 -34.24 -38.73 1.85
C LYS A 895 -34.53 -37.60 2.82
N THR A 896 -35.57 -36.84 2.52
CA THR A 896 -36.12 -35.86 3.47
C THR A 896 -36.76 -36.58 4.65
N LEU A 897 -36.74 -35.94 5.82
CA LEU A 897 -37.40 -36.46 7.01
C LEU A 897 -38.90 -36.72 6.78
N GLN A 898 -39.55 -35.93 5.91
CA GLN A 898 -40.94 -36.18 5.51
C GLN A 898 -41.11 -37.49 4.75
N GLN A 899 -40.21 -37.82 3.82
CA GLN A 899 -40.23 -39.11 3.10
C GLN A 899 -39.99 -40.28 4.06
N ILE A 900 -39.04 -40.13 4.97
CA ILE A 900 -38.72 -41.16 5.99
C ILE A 900 -39.94 -41.40 6.89
N ALA A 901 -40.58 -40.33 7.38
CA ALA A 901 -41.77 -40.42 8.20
C ALA A 901 -42.94 -41.13 7.48
N SER A 902 -43.09 -40.84 6.18
CA SER A 902 -44.09 -41.47 5.32
C SER A 902 -43.81 -42.97 5.13
N ASP A 903 -42.55 -43.32 4.85
CA ASP A 903 -42.08 -44.71 4.70
C ASP A 903 -42.24 -45.52 6.00
N GLN A 904 -42.07 -44.87 7.15
CA GLN A 904 -42.23 -45.50 8.48
C GLN A 904 -43.68 -45.48 8.99
N HIS A 905 -44.60 -44.79 8.32
CA HIS A 905 -45.96 -44.52 8.79
C HIS A 905 -46.00 -43.86 10.18
N LYS A 906 -45.13 -42.88 10.42
CA LYS A 906 -44.99 -42.16 11.70
C LYS A 906 -45.10 -40.65 11.52
N ALA A 907 -45.30 -39.94 12.64
CA ALA A 907 -45.13 -38.49 12.64
C ALA A 907 -43.64 -38.13 12.43
N PRO A 908 -43.32 -37.01 11.74
CA PRO A 908 -41.94 -36.72 11.39
C PRO A 908 -40.96 -36.58 12.55
N LEU A 909 -41.38 -36.00 13.68
CA LEU A 909 -40.51 -35.90 14.86
C LEU A 909 -40.26 -37.26 15.52
N ASP A 910 -41.19 -38.22 15.43
CA ASP A 910 -40.94 -39.59 15.90
C ASP A 910 -39.93 -40.30 15.00
N ALA A 911 -40.02 -40.11 13.68
CA ALA A 911 -39.04 -40.64 12.74
C ALA A 911 -37.65 -40.03 12.99
N LEU A 912 -37.57 -38.73 13.32
CA LEU A 912 -36.33 -38.06 13.72
C LEU A 912 -35.74 -38.71 14.97
N PHE A 913 -36.51 -38.85 16.05
CA PHE A 913 -36.02 -39.45 17.30
C PHE A 913 -35.55 -40.89 17.11
N ASP A 914 -36.28 -41.66 16.32
CA ASP A 914 -35.94 -43.05 16.05
C ASP A 914 -34.65 -43.17 15.22
N LEU A 915 -34.44 -42.27 14.26
CA LEU A 915 -33.21 -42.23 13.48
C LEU A 915 -32.00 -41.82 14.34
N VAL A 916 -32.15 -40.76 15.15
CA VAL A 916 -31.13 -40.33 16.11
C VAL A 916 -30.77 -41.47 17.08
N LEU A 917 -31.74 -42.23 17.57
CA LEU A 917 -31.46 -43.39 18.43
C LEU A 917 -30.75 -44.52 17.69
N ALA A 918 -31.22 -44.86 16.48
CA ALA A 918 -30.69 -45.97 15.70
C ALA A 918 -29.25 -45.76 15.24
N ASP A 919 -28.89 -44.50 14.97
CA ASP A 919 -27.55 -44.09 14.53
C ASP A 919 -26.72 -43.44 15.65
N LYS A 920 -27.18 -43.56 16.91
CA LYS A 920 -26.49 -43.03 18.09
C LYS A 920 -26.09 -41.55 17.97
N ALA A 921 -26.99 -40.74 17.43
CA ALA A 921 -26.84 -39.31 17.17
C ALA A 921 -25.78 -38.91 16.13
N GLN A 922 -25.22 -39.85 15.36
CA GLN A 922 -24.22 -39.59 14.33
C GLN A 922 -24.81 -39.24 12.95
N THR A 923 -26.13 -39.30 12.79
CA THR A 923 -26.78 -38.97 11.52
C THR A 923 -26.57 -37.52 11.17
N GLY A 924 -25.98 -37.23 10.01
CA GLY A 924 -25.91 -35.88 9.47
C GLY A 924 -27.23 -35.43 8.81
N ALA A 925 -27.41 -34.12 8.69
CA ALA A 925 -28.58 -33.51 8.08
C ALA A 925 -28.24 -32.19 7.37
N ILE A 926 -28.94 -31.94 6.28
CA ILE A 926 -28.92 -30.70 5.50
C ILE A 926 -30.25 -29.99 5.72
N TYR A 927 -30.17 -28.71 6.12
CA TYR A 927 -31.30 -27.88 6.52
C TYR A 927 -31.48 -26.73 5.51
N PHE A 928 -32.62 -26.64 4.84
CA PHE A 928 -32.89 -25.58 3.85
C PHE A 928 -33.46 -24.34 4.55
N ILE A 929 -32.56 -23.48 5.04
CA ILE A 929 -32.84 -22.48 6.09
C ILE A 929 -32.67 -21.02 5.67
N ALA A 930 -31.91 -20.75 4.61
CA ALA A 930 -31.59 -19.39 4.17
C ALA A 930 -32.30 -19.01 2.86
N SER A 931 -32.28 -17.71 2.56
CA SER A 931 -32.76 -17.15 1.29
C SER A 931 -31.60 -16.85 0.36
N GLU A 932 -31.81 -17.06 -0.94
CA GLU A 932 -30.85 -16.70 -1.98
C GLU A 932 -30.57 -15.18 -1.99
N ASP A 933 -31.58 -14.35 -1.70
CA ASP A 933 -31.42 -12.89 -1.72
C ASP A 933 -30.56 -12.39 -0.55
N ASP A 934 -30.73 -12.99 0.64
CA ASP A 934 -29.88 -12.70 1.79
C ASP A 934 -28.45 -13.20 1.55
N LEU A 935 -28.30 -14.38 0.94
CA LEU A 935 -27.00 -14.92 0.56
C LEU A 935 -26.26 -13.97 -0.40
N ARG A 936 -26.91 -13.55 -1.48
CA ARG A 936 -26.37 -12.54 -2.42
C ARG A 936 -25.99 -11.24 -1.71
N TYR A 937 -26.81 -10.78 -0.77
CA TYR A 937 -26.54 -9.55 -0.04
C TYR A 937 -25.29 -9.67 0.84
N GLY A 938 -25.13 -10.77 1.55
CA GLY A 938 -23.94 -11.05 2.37
C GLY A 938 -22.67 -11.22 1.51
N LEU A 939 -22.73 -12.04 0.46
CA LEU A 939 -21.59 -12.29 -0.44
C LEU A 939 -21.03 -11.01 -1.09
N LYS A 940 -21.87 -10.00 -1.31
CA LYS A 940 -21.47 -8.69 -1.86
C LYS A 940 -20.61 -7.86 -0.92
N GLN A 941 -20.67 -8.06 0.39
CA GLN A 941 -20.03 -7.14 1.35
C GLN A 941 -18.51 -7.27 1.31
N PRO A 942 -17.72 -6.19 1.19
CA PRO A 942 -16.28 -6.27 0.91
C PRO A 942 -15.46 -7.00 1.99
N TRP A 943 -16.00 -7.12 3.20
CA TRP A 943 -15.41 -7.78 4.37
C TRP A 943 -15.88 -9.24 4.55
N THR A 944 -16.71 -9.78 3.67
CA THR A 944 -17.14 -11.19 3.70
C THR A 944 -16.24 -12.07 2.85
N SER A 945 -15.55 -13.04 3.44
CA SER A 945 -14.76 -14.06 2.75
C SER A 945 -15.58 -15.32 2.44
N ILE A 946 -14.96 -16.39 1.94
CA ILE A 946 -15.64 -17.67 1.65
C ILE A 946 -15.03 -18.79 2.50
N GLY A 947 -15.89 -19.55 3.17
CA GLY A 947 -15.56 -20.81 3.83
C GLY A 947 -16.38 -21.96 3.22
N LEU A 948 -15.90 -23.19 3.33
CA LEU A 948 -16.64 -24.38 2.88
C LEU A 948 -17.55 -24.93 3.97
N ASP A 949 -17.15 -24.79 5.24
CA ASP A 949 -17.75 -25.46 6.39
C ASP A 949 -17.86 -26.98 6.16
N ALA A 950 -16.81 -27.60 5.61
CA ALA A 950 -16.78 -29.03 5.32
C ALA A 950 -15.37 -29.59 5.45
N SER A 951 -15.28 -30.86 5.82
CA SER A 951 -14.02 -31.61 5.82
C SER A 951 -13.57 -31.91 4.40
N GLU A 952 -12.29 -32.17 4.23
CA GLU A 952 -11.75 -32.73 3.00
C GLU A 952 -12.30 -34.14 2.75
N LEU A 953 -12.77 -34.38 1.54
CA LEU A 953 -13.27 -35.67 1.07
C LEU A 953 -12.54 -36.10 -0.21
N SER A 954 -12.27 -37.40 -0.28
CA SER A 954 -11.88 -38.11 -1.50
C SER A 954 -13.00 -39.04 -1.95
N LEU A 955 -13.21 -39.19 -3.27
CA LEU A 955 -14.36 -39.90 -3.84
C LEU A 955 -14.37 -41.41 -3.55
N ASP A 956 -13.24 -41.97 -3.18
CA ASP A 956 -13.00 -43.38 -2.89
C ASP A 956 -12.33 -43.58 -1.52
N GLY A 957 -12.32 -42.54 -0.68
CA GLY A 957 -11.66 -42.54 0.63
C GLY A 957 -12.49 -43.15 1.75
N PRO A 958 -11.88 -43.46 2.90
CA PRO A 958 -12.58 -43.97 4.09
C PRO A 958 -13.63 -42.99 4.63
N LEU A 959 -13.45 -41.68 4.38
CA LEU A 959 -14.37 -40.61 4.77
C LEU A 959 -15.46 -40.33 3.72
N PHE A 960 -15.45 -41.04 2.58
CA PHE A 960 -16.40 -40.77 1.50
C PHE A 960 -17.85 -40.99 1.94
N GLU A 961 -18.65 -39.93 1.87
CA GLU A 961 -20.10 -39.97 2.08
C GLU A 961 -20.83 -39.53 0.80
N PRO A 962 -21.51 -40.46 0.09
CA PRO A 962 -22.17 -40.17 -1.19
C PRO A 962 -23.32 -39.16 -1.11
N GLN A 963 -23.89 -38.92 0.09
CA GLN A 963 -24.98 -37.97 0.31
C GLN A 963 -24.53 -36.71 1.09
N SER A 964 -23.24 -36.37 1.07
CA SER A 964 -22.71 -35.19 1.75
C SER A 964 -23.29 -33.86 1.26
N HIS A 965 -23.00 -32.75 1.94
CA HIS A 965 -23.41 -31.43 1.45
C HIS A 965 -22.55 -31.02 0.23
N PRO A 966 -23.15 -30.50 -0.87
CA PRO A 966 -22.41 -30.15 -2.10
C PRO A 966 -21.29 -29.10 -1.91
N ARG A 967 -21.38 -28.30 -0.84
CA ARG A 967 -20.34 -27.34 -0.40
C ARG A 967 -18.95 -27.97 -0.28
N ALA A 968 -18.85 -29.26 0.05
CA ALA A 968 -17.57 -29.96 0.14
C ALA A 968 -16.81 -29.97 -1.20
N PHE A 969 -17.52 -29.98 -2.34
CA PHE A 969 -16.92 -30.13 -3.67
C PHE A 969 -17.10 -28.92 -4.60
N GLY A 970 -17.90 -27.93 -4.21
CA GLY A 970 -18.37 -26.89 -5.12
C GLY A 970 -18.34 -25.45 -4.62
N SER A 971 -18.01 -25.14 -3.37
CA SER A 971 -18.08 -23.75 -2.87
C SER A 971 -17.29 -22.73 -3.69
N MET A 972 -15.98 -22.92 -3.88
CA MET A 972 -15.17 -21.91 -4.61
C MET A 972 -15.61 -21.79 -6.09
N PRO A 973 -15.82 -22.90 -6.83
CA PRO A 973 -16.26 -22.83 -8.22
C PRO A 973 -17.71 -22.34 -8.38
N ARG A 974 -18.59 -22.57 -7.40
CA ARG A 974 -19.93 -21.97 -7.36
C ARG A 974 -19.85 -20.46 -7.18
N PHE A 975 -19.01 -19.99 -6.26
CA PHE A 975 -18.79 -18.57 -6.05
C PHE A 975 -18.27 -17.88 -7.31
N LEU A 976 -17.22 -18.42 -7.93
CA LEU A 976 -16.61 -17.84 -9.13
C LEU A 976 -17.46 -18.03 -10.41
N GLY A 977 -18.13 -19.16 -10.55
CA GLY A 977 -18.98 -19.47 -11.70
C GLY A 977 -20.36 -18.82 -11.59
N HIS A 978 -21.17 -19.28 -10.65
CA HIS A 978 -22.56 -18.85 -10.54
C HIS A 978 -22.68 -17.38 -10.12
N TYR A 979 -22.05 -16.96 -9.03
CA TYR A 979 -22.25 -15.60 -8.51
C TYR A 979 -21.44 -14.54 -9.27
N VAL A 980 -20.20 -14.84 -9.66
CA VAL A 980 -19.32 -13.85 -10.29
C VAL A 980 -19.47 -13.82 -11.81
N ARG A 981 -19.32 -14.97 -12.49
CA ARG A 981 -19.44 -15.02 -13.95
C ARG A 981 -20.89 -14.88 -14.42
N ASP A 982 -21.82 -15.65 -13.87
CA ASP A 982 -23.19 -15.72 -14.40
C ASP A 982 -24.10 -14.60 -13.88
N GLU A 983 -24.03 -14.29 -12.58
CA GLU A 983 -24.88 -13.25 -11.97
C GLU A 983 -24.23 -11.86 -11.93
N HIS A 984 -22.93 -11.74 -12.23
CA HIS A 984 -22.17 -10.49 -12.12
C HIS A 984 -22.33 -9.81 -10.76
N LEU A 985 -22.38 -10.62 -9.69
CA LEU A 985 -22.63 -10.14 -8.32
C LEU A 985 -21.55 -9.14 -7.88
N LEU A 986 -20.31 -9.35 -8.32
CA LEU A 986 -19.13 -8.50 -8.11
C LEU A 986 -18.07 -8.78 -9.19
N PRO A 987 -17.08 -7.88 -9.41
CA PRO A 987 -15.97 -8.13 -10.31
C PRO A 987 -15.11 -9.33 -9.89
N LEU A 988 -14.54 -10.04 -10.86
CA LEU A 988 -13.73 -11.25 -10.62
C LEU A 988 -12.51 -10.97 -9.73
N GLU A 989 -11.87 -9.82 -9.89
CA GLU A 989 -10.71 -9.39 -9.11
C GLU A 989 -11.05 -9.25 -7.62
N GLN A 990 -12.24 -8.70 -7.32
CA GLN A 990 -12.76 -8.59 -5.95
C GLN A 990 -13.19 -9.96 -5.40
N ALA A 991 -13.71 -10.84 -6.25
CA ALA A 991 -14.00 -12.21 -5.87
C ALA A 991 -12.74 -13.01 -5.51
N ILE A 992 -11.67 -12.89 -6.32
CA ILE A 992 -10.37 -13.50 -6.01
C ILE A 992 -9.82 -12.95 -4.70
N ARG A 993 -9.88 -11.63 -4.47
CA ARG A 993 -9.49 -11.02 -3.19
C ARG A 993 -10.19 -11.68 -2.00
N LYS A 994 -11.50 -11.93 -2.10
CA LYS A 994 -12.32 -12.55 -1.03
C LYS A 994 -11.92 -13.96 -0.63
N ILE A 995 -11.27 -14.69 -1.54
CA ILE A 995 -10.83 -16.07 -1.33
C ILE A 995 -9.31 -16.19 -1.29
N THR A 996 -8.57 -15.08 -1.24
CA THR A 996 -7.09 -15.06 -1.20
C THR A 996 -6.56 -14.07 -0.17
N SER A 997 -6.39 -12.80 -0.52
CA SER A 997 -5.74 -11.83 0.38
C SER A 997 -6.62 -11.38 1.54
N LEU A 998 -7.96 -11.40 1.42
CA LEU A 998 -8.86 -11.10 2.54
C LEU A 998 -8.71 -12.12 3.69
N PRO A 999 -8.83 -13.44 3.45
CA PRO A 999 -8.56 -14.42 4.50
C PRO A 999 -7.10 -14.43 4.96
N ALA A 1000 -6.13 -14.23 4.07
CA ALA A 1000 -4.72 -14.10 4.48
C ALA A 1000 -4.50 -12.89 5.42
N GLN A 1001 -5.17 -11.76 5.16
CA GLN A 1001 -5.09 -10.57 6.00
C GLN A 1001 -5.76 -10.81 7.37
N ARG A 1002 -6.96 -11.39 7.40
CA ARG A 1002 -7.70 -11.71 8.63
C ARG A 1002 -6.86 -12.58 9.56
N GLU A 1003 -6.35 -13.67 9.02
CA GLU A 1003 -5.61 -14.70 9.77
C GLU A 1003 -4.11 -14.40 9.89
N ARG A 1004 -3.67 -13.25 9.37
CA ARG A 1004 -2.28 -12.77 9.41
C ARG A 1004 -1.28 -13.76 8.81
N LEU A 1005 -1.67 -14.40 7.72
CA LEU A 1005 -0.85 -15.33 6.95
C LEU A 1005 0.24 -14.57 6.19
N GLN A 1006 1.41 -14.44 6.78
CA GLN A 1006 2.55 -13.76 6.19
C GLN A 1006 2.95 -14.39 4.85
N ASP A 1007 3.25 -13.55 3.86
CA ASP A 1007 3.71 -13.94 2.53
C ASP A 1007 2.77 -14.89 1.75
N ARG A 1008 1.46 -14.89 2.05
CA ARG A 1008 0.43 -15.68 1.35
C ARG A 1008 -0.75 -14.82 0.91
N GLY A 1009 -1.60 -15.37 0.03
CA GLY A 1009 -2.82 -14.72 -0.44
C GLY A 1009 -2.62 -13.65 -1.52
N LEU A 1010 -1.39 -13.41 -1.97
CA LEU A 1010 -1.07 -12.51 -3.09
C LEU A 1010 -0.05 -13.14 -4.04
N LEU A 1011 -0.17 -12.85 -5.34
CA LEU A 1011 0.88 -13.14 -6.31
C LEU A 1011 1.88 -11.98 -6.30
N LYS A 1012 2.98 -12.16 -5.57
CA LYS A 1012 4.03 -11.16 -5.44
C LYS A 1012 5.39 -11.83 -5.37
N PRO A 1013 6.44 -11.32 -6.04
CA PRO A 1013 7.78 -11.86 -5.89
C PRO A 1013 8.20 -11.95 -4.41
N GLY A 1014 8.73 -13.11 -4.02
CA GLY A 1014 9.08 -13.45 -2.64
C GLY A 1014 7.96 -14.12 -1.83
N TYR A 1015 6.70 -14.08 -2.26
CA TYR A 1015 5.58 -14.76 -1.58
C TYR A 1015 5.63 -16.27 -1.83
N PHE A 1016 5.00 -17.06 -0.96
CA PHE A 1016 4.85 -18.49 -1.20
C PHE A 1016 4.09 -18.73 -2.50
N ALA A 1017 4.56 -19.69 -3.29
CA ALA A 1017 3.93 -20.08 -4.55
C ALA A 1017 2.72 -20.99 -4.32
N ASP A 1018 1.73 -20.46 -3.61
CA ASP A 1018 0.38 -20.97 -3.60
C ASP A 1018 -0.36 -20.33 -4.78
N VAL A 1019 -0.62 -21.10 -5.85
CA VAL A 1019 -1.12 -20.56 -7.12
C VAL A 1019 -2.23 -21.44 -7.66
N THR A 1020 -3.35 -20.83 -8.05
CA THR A 1020 -4.44 -21.51 -8.75
C THR A 1020 -4.56 -20.96 -10.17
N VAL A 1021 -4.55 -21.86 -11.14
CA VAL A 1021 -4.80 -21.55 -12.56
C VAL A 1021 -6.13 -22.14 -12.95
N PHE A 1022 -7.06 -21.31 -13.41
CA PHE A 1022 -8.40 -21.74 -13.78
C PHE A 1022 -8.93 -20.99 -15.00
N ASP A 1023 -9.81 -21.64 -15.74
CA ASP A 1023 -10.53 -21.03 -16.86
C ASP A 1023 -11.74 -20.24 -16.34
N PRO A 1024 -11.75 -18.90 -16.43
CA PRO A 1024 -12.83 -18.07 -15.92
C PRO A 1024 -14.14 -18.27 -16.71
N ALA A 1025 -14.09 -18.79 -17.94
CA ALA A 1025 -15.28 -19.05 -18.73
C ALA A 1025 -15.96 -20.36 -18.32
N THR A 1026 -15.21 -21.36 -17.87
CA THR A 1026 -15.75 -22.71 -17.59
C THR A 1026 -15.77 -23.11 -16.11
N ILE A 1027 -15.21 -22.30 -15.21
CA ILE A 1027 -15.25 -22.58 -13.77
C ILE A 1027 -16.70 -22.73 -13.26
N GLN A 1028 -16.99 -23.88 -12.67
CA GLN A 1028 -18.36 -24.25 -12.28
C GLN A 1028 -18.38 -25.39 -11.27
N ASP A 1029 -19.26 -25.28 -10.28
CA ASP A 1029 -19.68 -26.37 -9.40
C ASP A 1029 -20.57 -27.38 -10.14
N ARG A 1030 -20.26 -28.68 -10.00
CA ARG A 1030 -21.14 -29.76 -10.47
C ARG A 1030 -21.95 -30.38 -9.34
N ALA A 1031 -21.42 -30.31 -8.12
CA ALA A 1031 -22.07 -30.81 -6.93
C ALA A 1031 -23.43 -30.14 -6.70
N SER A 1032 -24.47 -30.94 -6.54
CA SER A 1032 -25.84 -30.49 -6.21
C SER A 1032 -26.37 -31.28 -5.02
N TYR A 1033 -27.47 -30.85 -4.40
CA TYR A 1033 -28.09 -31.60 -3.29
C TYR A 1033 -28.49 -33.03 -3.69
N GLN A 1034 -28.80 -33.27 -4.97
CA GLN A 1034 -29.17 -34.59 -5.50
C GLN A 1034 -27.95 -35.42 -5.93
N SER A 1035 -26.82 -34.78 -6.20
CA SER A 1035 -25.58 -35.42 -6.64
C SER A 1035 -24.38 -34.64 -6.07
N PRO A 1036 -24.11 -34.77 -4.76
CA PRO A 1036 -23.24 -33.83 -4.05
C PRO A 1036 -21.75 -34.09 -4.21
N THR A 1037 -21.36 -35.27 -4.68
CA THR A 1037 -19.96 -35.70 -4.76
C THR A 1037 -19.37 -35.55 -6.17
N GLN A 1038 -19.88 -34.60 -6.97
CA GLN A 1038 -19.34 -34.31 -8.30
C GLN A 1038 -18.22 -33.28 -8.20
N LEU A 1039 -17.02 -33.62 -8.71
CA LEU A 1039 -15.92 -32.66 -8.81
C LEU A 1039 -16.32 -31.47 -9.68
N SER A 1040 -15.93 -30.29 -9.21
CA SER A 1040 -16.01 -29.06 -9.98
C SER A 1040 -15.14 -29.09 -11.22
N VAL A 1041 -15.37 -28.15 -12.14
CA VAL A 1041 -14.58 -27.98 -13.36
C VAL A 1041 -14.04 -26.57 -13.48
N GLY A 1042 -13.09 -26.39 -14.40
CA GLY A 1042 -12.48 -25.10 -14.74
C GLY A 1042 -11.14 -24.83 -14.06
N VAL A 1043 -10.91 -25.37 -12.85
CA VAL A 1043 -9.58 -25.39 -12.23
C VAL A 1043 -8.68 -26.35 -13.01
N LYS A 1044 -7.46 -25.91 -13.37
CA LYS A 1044 -6.52 -26.67 -14.22
C LYS A 1044 -5.24 -27.03 -13.50
N PHE A 1045 -4.68 -26.11 -12.74
CA PHE A 1045 -3.44 -26.33 -11.99
C PHE A 1045 -3.55 -25.69 -10.62
N VAL A 1046 -3.10 -26.41 -9.59
CA VAL A 1046 -2.96 -25.87 -8.23
C VAL A 1046 -1.56 -26.17 -7.74
N PHE A 1047 -0.87 -25.13 -7.30
CA PHE A 1047 0.43 -25.20 -6.67
C PHE A 1047 0.27 -24.89 -5.19
N VAL A 1048 0.88 -25.70 -4.33
CA VAL A 1048 1.01 -25.44 -2.89
C VAL A 1048 2.50 -25.34 -2.59
N ASN A 1049 2.94 -24.21 -2.04
CA ASN A 1049 4.36 -23.94 -1.78
C ASN A 1049 5.26 -24.29 -2.99
N GLY A 1050 4.83 -23.92 -4.20
CA GLY A 1050 5.56 -24.12 -5.46
C GLY A 1050 5.54 -25.54 -6.03
N ARG A 1051 4.90 -26.49 -5.35
CA ARG A 1051 4.74 -27.88 -5.82
C ARG A 1051 3.38 -28.05 -6.46
N LEU A 1052 3.33 -28.67 -7.63
CA LEU A 1052 2.07 -28.93 -8.33
C LEU A 1052 1.27 -30.01 -7.60
N ALA A 1053 0.18 -29.63 -6.93
CA ALA A 1053 -0.66 -30.50 -6.10
C ALA A 1053 -1.88 -31.05 -6.85
N PHE A 1054 -2.37 -30.34 -7.87
CA PHE A 1054 -3.49 -30.76 -8.71
C PHE A 1054 -3.27 -30.38 -10.17
N GLU A 1055 -3.58 -31.29 -11.08
CA GLU A 1055 -3.46 -31.09 -12.52
C GLU A 1055 -4.63 -31.74 -13.26
N GLY A 1056 -5.36 -30.93 -14.03
CA GLY A 1056 -6.51 -31.39 -14.83
C GLY A 1056 -7.69 -31.82 -13.95
N ASP A 1057 -7.77 -33.11 -13.65
CA ASP A 1057 -8.86 -33.76 -12.91
C ASP A 1057 -8.37 -34.66 -11.75
N HIS A 1058 -7.07 -34.66 -11.46
CA HIS A 1058 -6.48 -35.52 -10.44
C HIS A 1058 -5.46 -34.79 -9.55
N VAL A 1059 -5.35 -35.28 -8.31
CA VAL A 1059 -4.28 -34.89 -7.38
C VAL A 1059 -2.97 -35.56 -7.77
N THR A 1060 -1.85 -34.88 -7.54
CA THR A 1060 -0.51 -35.40 -7.89
C THR A 1060 0.10 -36.27 -6.78
N GLY A 1061 -0.44 -36.17 -5.56
CA GLY A 1061 0.09 -36.82 -4.36
C GLY A 1061 1.19 -36.03 -3.63
N GLU A 1062 1.48 -34.80 -4.07
CA GLU A 1062 2.41 -33.91 -3.36
C GLU A 1062 1.85 -33.50 -1.99
N VAL A 1063 2.66 -33.61 -0.94
CA VAL A 1063 2.36 -33.19 0.44
C VAL A 1063 3.14 -31.93 0.79
N ALA A 1064 2.91 -30.88 0.00
CA ALA A 1064 3.69 -29.64 0.05
C ALA A 1064 3.15 -28.59 1.03
N GLY A 1065 2.02 -28.85 1.67
CA GLY A 1065 1.39 -28.00 2.67
C GLY A 1065 2.28 -27.78 3.90
N SER A 1066 2.09 -26.62 4.52
CA SER A 1066 2.75 -26.26 5.79
C SER A 1066 1.73 -26.06 6.89
N ILE A 1067 2.10 -26.43 8.12
CA ILE A 1067 1.34 -26.05 9.30
C ILE A 1067 1.57 -24.57 9.59
N LEU A 1068 0.49 -23.80 9.58
CA LEU A 1068 0.48 -22.38 9.81
C LEU A 1068 0.27 -22.12 11.30
N ARG A 1069 1.13 -21.27 11.88
CA ARG A 1069 1.10 -20.90 13.28
C ARG A 1069 0.97 -19.40 13.41
N HIS A 1070 0.12 -18.95 14.32
CA HIS A 1070 0.01 -17.53 14.62
C HIS A 1070 1.35 -17.02 15.15
N PRO A 1071 1.87 -15.90 14.65
CA PRO A 1071 3.11 -15.33 15.16
C PRO A 1071 2.93 -14.98 16.64
N ALA A 1072 3.73 -15.57 17.52
CA ALA A 1072 3.71 -15.23 18.94
C ALA A 1072 3.97 -13.72 19.09
N ALA A 1073 3.16 -13.03 19.89
CA ALA A 1073 3.43 -11.64 20.22
C ALA A 1073 4.86 -11.53 20.78
N PRO A 1074 5.68 -10.56 20.35
CA PRO A 1074 6.96 -10.32 20.99
C PRO A 1074 6.70 -10.11 22.48
N ALA A 1075 7.44 -10.83 23.34
CA ALA A 1075 7.32 -10.70 24.77
C ALA A 1075 7.45 -9.21 25.15
N GLN A 1076 6.42 -8.64 25.77
CA GLN A 1076 6.43 -7.27 26.25
C GLN A 1076 7.45 -7.07 27.37
#